data_AF-A0AAD7M5Q5-F1
#
_entry.id   AF-A0AAD7M5Q5-F1
#
_cell.length_a   1.000
_cell.length_b   1.000
_cell.length_c   1.000
_cell.angle_alpha   90.00
_cell.angle_beta   90.00
_cell.angle_gamma   90.00
#
_symmetry.space_group_name_H-M   'P 1'
#
loop_
_entity.id
_entity.type
_entity.pdbx_description
1 polymer ?
#
loop_
_entity_poly.entity_id
_entity_poly.type
_entity_poly.pdbx_seq_one_letter_code
_entity_poly.pdbx_strand_id
1 'polypeptide(L)'
;MADWVATVALSVISNNLGEAADDSNSSKNGSLDPSIELTTFWAPFLLLHLGGPDTITAYALEDNELWLRHLLGLGVQTGVAFYALLLAWTGSWFSILSIFMFCAGVIKYGERTWVLRSASSEQFRDSMLTPPDPGPNYSKFMQEYTLKEIEGFHVVADEVIEVQLPVYLASAETISNIPDAQELITAYNLLQIFKRLLVDLILGVDDRNTCQSLFKDISSSKAFKVVEIELGFVYDMLYTKATLIYSLKGCVFRFISFSFTTIVLAMFSVYVAHNDHKHSKTDLTITFLLMSIAVVLEIYAILLMLSSDWTDLWLSKRRSSYMHQLITSLQLIPKHPIRWSNSMAQYNLLSYCLGEKPAFCYKIQKLFGIDEMLEKQRYKTIEKEVSTDLKDMIFNNFQMKLKLYIETSTDLKALCSFQGIHVLEEYNCTSLCWSLEVDFDQSILIWHIATDLCYYNDLDAVTDSVRSNCAISKQISCYMLYLLVLYPFMLPTGIGMIRFRDTCADAMYFFDERIALTGSRKNSKLSKAKACDLLLKVNTVVPPSKVKGDRSKSVLFEACRLARMLQGISDKGEKWKMIGNVWVEMLAYAASHCRGNYHAQQLRRGGELLTHVWLLMAHFGLTEQFQISQGHARAKLSVK
;
A
#
# COMPACT_ATOMS: atom_id res chain seq x y z
N MET A 1 -20.69 -7.78 2.47
CA MET A 1 -22.01 -8.30 2.05
C MET A 1 -22.09 -9.82 2.22
N ALA A 2 -21.08 -10.61 1.82
CA ALA A 2 -21.06 -12.07 1.99
C ALA A 2 -21.21 -12.54 3.46
N ASP A 3 -20.48 -11.93 4.40
CA ASP A 3 -20.56 -12.31 5.83
C ASP A 3 -21.98 -12.14 6.42
N TRP A 4 -22.73 -11.14 5.96
CA TRP A 4 -24.11 -10.91 6.38
C TRP A 4 -25.05 -12.00 5.89
N VAL A 5 -24.88 -12.47 4.65
CA VAL A 5 -25.69 -13.57 4.09
C VAL A 5 -25.49 -14.85 4.90
N ALA A 6 -24.23 -15.19 5.21
CA ALA A 6 -23.93 -16.37 6.03
C ALA A 6 -24.50 -16.24 7.46
N THR A 7 -24.44 -15.03 8.06
CA THR A 7 -25.02 -14.78 9.39
C THR A 7 -26.54 -14.96 9.40
N VAL A 8 -27.24 -14.36 8.43
CA VAL A 8 -28.70 -14.46 8.31
C VAL A 8 -29.11 -15.90 8.03
N ALA A 9 -28.42 -16.59 7.12
CA ALA A 9 -28.67 -18.00 6.83
C ALA A 9 -28.50 -18.87 8.07
N LEU A 10 -27.44 -18.65 8.87
CA LEU A 10 -27.21 -19.37 10.12
C LEU A 10 -28.34 -19.14 11.14
N SER A 11 -28.84 -17.90 11.23
CA SER A 11 -29.96 -17.55 12.11
C SER A 11 -31.26 -18.22 11.68
N VAL A 12 -31.55 -18.26 10.38
CA VAL A 12 -32.74 -18.93 9.82
C VAL A 12 -32.66 -20.43 10.07
N ILE A 13 -31.48 -21.05 9.82
CA ILE A 13 -31.26 -22.47 10.08
C ILE A 13 -31.49 -22.79 11.57
N SER A 14 -30.94 -21.98 12.47
CA SER A 14 -31.11 -22.19 13.91
C SER A 14 -32.57 -22.07 14.36
N ASN A 15 -33.34 -21.12 13.81
CA ASN A 15 -34.75 -20.95 14.17
C ASN A 15 -35.60 -22.14 13.71
N ASN A 16 -35.44 -22.53 12.45
CA ASN A 16 -36.16 -23.67 11.87
C ASN A 16 -35.81 -24.98 12.60
N LEU A 17 -34.55 -25.13 13.02
CA LEU A 17 -34.10 -26.30 13.78
C LEU A 17 -34.71 -26.32 15.19
N GLY A 18 -34.81 -25.16 15.84
CA GLY A 18 -35.48 -24.97 17.13
C GLY A 18 -36.94 -25.41 17.09
N GLU A 19 -37.71 -24.87 16.14
CA GLU A 19 -39.12 -25.22 15.95
C GLU A 19 -39.31 -26.72 15.72
N ALA A 20 -38.48 -27.33 14.87
CA ALA A 20 -38.59 -28.76 14.58
C ALA A 20 -38.17 -29.67 15.75
N ALA A 21 -37.24 -29.23 16.60
CA ALA A 21 -36.86 -29.97 17.80
C ALA A 21 -37.97 -29.97 18.86
N ASP A 22 -38.64 -28.83 19.05
CA ASP A 22 -39.80 -28.71 19.95
C ASP A 22 -40.95 -29.61 19.48
N ASP A 23 -41.21 -29.63 18.17
CA ASP A 23 -42.19 -30.53 17.56
C ASP A 23 -41.81 -32.01 17.73
N SER A 24 -40.52 -32.35 17.55
CA SER A 24 -40.04 -33.73 17.70
C SER A 24 -40.15 -34.26 19.14
N ASN A 25 -39.88 -33.42 20.15
CA ASN A 25 -40.03 -33.77 21.57
C ASN A 25 -41.48 -34.06 21.96
N SER A 26 -42.46 -33.51 21.22
CA SER A 26 -43.88 -33.81 21.39
C SER A 26 -44.28 -35.16 20.77
N SER A 27 -43.51 -35.66 19.79
CA SER A 27 -43.76 -36.91 19.06
C SER A 27 -42.89 -38.05 19.60
N LYS A 28 -43.48 -39.17 20.03
CA LYS A 28 -42.77 -40.29 20.68
C LYS A 28 -41.81 -41.11 19.78
N ASN A 29 -41.44 -40.63 18.59
CA ASN A 29 -40.49 -41.31 17.69
C ASN A 29 -39.20 -40.49 17.60
N GLY A 30 -38.14 -40.92 18.29
CA GLY A 30 -36.86 -40.21 18.40
C GLY A 30 -35.97 -40.22 17.13
N SER A 31 -36.54 -40.03 15.93
CA SER A 31 -35.77 -39.85 14.70
C SER A 31 -36.10 -38.50 14.06
N LEU A 32 -35.11 -37.60 13.98
CA LEU A 32 -35.22 -36.35 13.23
C LEU A 32 -35.49 -36.62 11.74
N ASP A 33 -36.25 -35.73 11.08
CA ASP A 33 -36.47 -35.78 9.63
C ASP A 33 -35.11 -35.68 8.89
N PRO A 34 -34.83 -36.58 7.93
CA PRO A 34 -33.67 -36.50 7.04
C PRO A 34 -33.39 -35.09 6.46
N SER A 35 -34.43 -34.31 6.16
CA SER A 35 -34.25 -32.93 5.65
C SER A 35 -33.56 -32.00 6.67
N ILE A 36 -33.82 -32.21 7.96
CA ILE A 36 -33.29 -31.44 9.08
C ILE A 36 -31.84 -31.82 9.37
N GLU A 37 -31.48 -33.11 9.26
CA GLU A 37 -30.10 -33.57 9.42
C GLU A 37 -29.16 -32.92 8.38
N LEU A 38 -29.60 -32.80 7.12
CA LEU A 38 -28.82 -32.14 6.07
C LEU A 38 -28.74 -30.63 6.28
N THR A 39 -29.84 -30.00 6.71
CA THR A 39 -29.89 -28.55 7.01
C THR A 39 -28.96 -28.20 8.18
N THR A 40 -28.83 -29.09 9.17
CA THR A 40 -27.90 -28.94 10.28
C THR A 40 -26.45 -28.90 9.80
N PHE A 41 -26.08 -29.76 8.84
CA PHE A 41 -24.73 -29.77 8.27
C PHE A 41 -24.35 -28.43 7.61
N TRP A 42 -25.33 -27.68 7.07
CA TRP A 42 -25.07 -26.38 6.47
C TRP A 42 -24.60 -25.33 7.47
N ALA A 43 -24.94 -25.44 8.76
CA ALA A 43 -24.52 -24.47 9.77
C ALA A 43 -22.98 -24.47 9.98
N PRO A 44 -22.32 -25.61 10.27
CA PRO A 44 -20.86 -25.69 10.26
C PRO A 44 -20.21 -25.36 8.90
N PHE A 45 -20.87 -25.70 7.79
CA PHE A 45 -20.36 -25.39 6.46
C PHE A 45 -20.33 -23.88 6.17
N LEU A 46 -21.35 -23.14 6.61
CA LEU A 46 -21.37 -21.67 6.54
C LEU A 46 -20.27 -21.06 7.42
N LEU A 47 -20.00 -21.64 8.60
CA LEU A 47 -18.92 -21.21 9.49
C LEU A 47 -17.54 -21.32 8.79
N LEU A 48 -17.31 -22.36 7.98
CA LEU A 48 -16.11 -22.48 7.15
C LEU A 48 -15.93 -21.31 6.18
N HIS A 49 -17.02 -20.85 5.56
CA HIS A 49 -16.99 -19.78 4.56
C HIS A 49 -16.82 -18.40 5.18
N LEU A 50 -17.30 -18.21 6.42
CA LEU A 50 -17.05 -17.01 7.21
C LEU A 50 -15.56 -16.80 7.52
N GLY A 51 -14.75 -17.85 7.48
CA GLY A 51 -13.29 -17.77 7.55
C GLY A 51 -12.61 -17.12 6.33
N GLY A 52 -13.34 -16.92 5.22
CA GLY A 52 -12.86 -16.22 4.03
C GLY A 52 -11.69 -16.91 3.30
N PRO A 53 -11.33 -16.42 2.10
CA PRO A 53 -10.18 -16.91 1.36
C PRO A 53 -8.86 -16.56 2.07
N ASP A 54 -7.81 -17.33 1.81
CA ASP A 54 -6.50 -17.13 2.43
C ASP A 54 -5.72 -15.96 1.79
N THR A 55 -6.07 -15.62 0.55
CA THR A 55 -5.41 -14.61 -0.28
C THR A 55 -5.82 -13.17 0.05
N ILE A 56 -6.97 -12.97 0.69
CA ILE A 56 -7.49 -11.64 1.04
C ILE A 56 -8.25 -11.75 2.37
N THR A 57 -7.74 -11.09 3.41
CA THR A 57 -8.40 -10.97 4.72
C THR A 57 -9.10 -9.64 4.91
N ALA A 58 -8.51 -8.58 4.37
CA ALA A 58 -8.97 -7.21 4.48
C ALA A 58 -9.01 -6.57 3.09
N TYR A 59 -10.08 -5.82 2.80
CA TYR A 59 -10.15 -5.01 1.60
C TYR A 59 -9.60 -3.62 1.85
N ALA A 60 -9.60 -3.14 3.08
CA ALA A 60 -9.03 -1.87 3.49
C ALA A 60 -8.33 -2.01 4.86
N LEU A 61 -7.39 -1.13 5.19
CA LEU A 61 -6.74 -1.17 6.51
C LEU A 61 -7.76 -0.98 7.64
N GLU A 62 -8.83 -0.24 7.37
CA GLU A 62 -9.95 -0.05 8.29
C GLU A 62 -10.67 -1.36 8.64
N ASP A 63 -10.61 -2.38 7.78
CA ASP A 63 -11.17 -3.70 8.09
C ASP A 63 -10.35 -4.42 9.19
N ASN A 64 -9.03 -4.16 9.26
CA ASN A 64 -8.16 -4.71 10.31
C ASN A 64 -8.52 -4.13 11.69
N GLU A 65 -8.87 -2.84 11.75
CA GLU A 65 -9.31 -2.18 12.99
C GLU A 65 -10.64 -2.76 13.52
N LEU A 66 -11.47 -3.32 12.64
CA LEU A 66 -12.74 -3.95 13.00
C LEU A 66 -12.61 -5.40 13.50
N TRP A 67 -11.39 -5.86 13.83
CA TRP A 67 -11.15 -7.24 14.29
C TRP A 67 -12.01 -7.65 15.51
N LEU A 68 -12.34 -6.71 16.41
CA LEU A 68 -13.19 -6.99 17.57
C LEU A 68 -14.61 -7.38 17.15
N ARG A 69 -15.14 -6.78 16.08
CA ARG A 69 -16.42 -7.15 15.49
C ARG A 69 -16.36 -8.56 14.92
N HIS A 70 -15.26 -8.91 14.26
CA HIS A 70 -15.05 -10.26 13.75
C HIS A 70 -14.90 -11.29 14.88
N LEU A 71 -14.26 -10.94 16.01
CA LEU A 71 -14.16 -11.78 17.19
C LEU A 71 -15.54 -12.04 17.84
N LEU A 72 -16.36 -10.99 17.99
CA LEU A 72 -17.73 -11.14 18.48
C LEU A 72 -18.54 -12.04 17.53
N GLY A 73 -18.42 -11.81 16.21
CA GLY A 73 -19.04 -12.65 15.18
C GLY A 73 -18.61 -14.11 15.28
N LEU A 74 -17.32 -14.37 15.47
CA LEU A 74 -16.77 -15.71 15.70
C LEU A 74 -17.43 -16.37 16.90
N GLY A 75 -17.53 -15.69 18.04
CA GLY A 75 -18.18 -16.23 19.24
C GLY A 75 -19.65 -16.56 19.02
N VAL A 76 -20.43 -15.61 18.49
CA VAL A 76 -21.88 -15.78 18.26
C VAL A 76 -22.15 -16.87 17.24
N GLN A 77 -21.49 -16.83 16.08
CA GLN A 77 -21.72 -17.79 14.99
C GLN A 77 -21.23 -19.20 15.34
N THR A 78 -20.10 -19.32 16.05
CA THR A 78 -19.66 -20.61 16.59
C THR A 78 -20.66 -21.14 17.60
N GLY A 79 -21.20 -20.28 18.48
CA GLY A 79 -22.23 -20.65 19.44
C GLY A 79 -23.52 -21.15 18.78
N VAL A 80 -23.99 -20.46 17.75
CA VAL A 80 -25.19 -20.87 16.98
C VAL A 80 -24.94 -22.19 16.24
N ALA A 81 -23.79 -22.34 15.56
CA ALA A 81 -23.45 -23.60 14.89
C ALA A 81 -23.31 -24.76 15.89
N PHE A 82 -22.74 -24.51 17.07
CA PHE A 82 -22.65 -25.50 18.14
C PHE A 82 -24.02 -25.88 18.72
N TYR A 83 -24.89 -24.89 18.92
CA TYR A 83 -26.27 -25.14 19.35
C TYR A 83 -27.02 -26.00 18.33
N ALA A 84 -26.88 -25.71 17.04
CA ALA A 84 -27.48 -26.52 15.98
C ALA A 84 -26.95 -27.97 15.99
N LEU A 85 -25.65 -28.17 16.21
CA LEU A 85 -25.05 -29.50 16.36
C LEU A 85 -25.62 -30.27 17.55
N LEU A 86 -25.84 -29.60 18.69
CA LEU A 86 -26.41 -30.24 19.88
C LEU A 86 -27.86 -30.66 19.65
N LEU A 87 -28.65 -29.79 19.00
CA LEU A 87 -30.08 -30.02 18.79
C LEU A 87 -30.35 -31.19 17.84
N ALA A 88 -29.52 -31.34 16.81
CA ALA A 88 -29.61 -32.41 15.82
C ALA A 88 -28.69 -33.60 16.14
N TRP A 89 -28.26 -33.75 17.39
CA TRP A 89 -27.38 -34.85 17.77
C TRP A 89 -28.13 -36.18 17.86
N THR A 90 -28.07 -36.95 16.79
CA THR A 90 -28.68 -38.30 16.70
C THR A 90 -27.63 -39.40 16.65
N GLY A 91 -26.34 -39.05 16.65
CA GLY A 91 -25.24 -39.98 16.39
C GLY A 91 -25.21 -40.48 14.94
N SER A 92 -25.93 -39.82 14.03
CA SER A 92 -26.00 -40.19 12.62
C SER A 92 -24.72 -39.84 11.86
N TRP A 93 -24.61 -40.34 10.63
CA TRP A 93 -23.49 -40.05 9.73
C TRP A 93 -23.28 -38.54 9.52
N PHE A 94 -24.38 -37.78 9.41
CA PHE A 94 -24.35 -36.32 9.28
C PHE A 94 -23.87 -35.62 10.55
N SER A 95 -24.18 -36.12 11.75
CA SER A 95 -23.63 -35.57 12.99
C SER A 95 -22.11 -35.66 13.02
N ILE A 96 -21.53 -36.81 12.62
CA ILE A 96 -20.06 -37.00 12.55
C ILE A 96 -19.44 -36.04 11.52
N LEU A 97 -20.06 -35.95 10.33
CA LEU A 97 -19.61 -35.05 9.26
C LEU A 97 -19.58 -33.58 9.71
N SER A 98 -20.60 -33.20 10.47
CA SER A 98 -20.79 -31.84 10.97
C SER A 98 -19.75 -31.47 12.03
N ILE A 99 -19.22 -32.43 12.82
CA ILE A 99 -18.11 -32.19 13.76
C ILE A 99 -16.82 -31.82 13.02
N PHE A 100 -16.44 -32.61 12.01
CA PHE A 100 -15.24 -32.33 11.21
C PHE A 100 -15.35 -30.97 10.52
N MET A 101 -16.52 -30.67 9.95
CA MET A 101 -16.79 -29.40 9.31
C MET A 101 -16.76 -28.23 10.31
N PHE A 102 -17.31 -28.42 11.51
CA PHE A 102 -17.32 -27.42 12.57
C PHE A 102 -15.90 -27.09 13.05
N CYS A 103 -15.07 -28.10 13.30
CA CYS A 103 -13.68 -27.89 13.67
C CYS A 103 -12.91 -27.13 12.58
N ALA A 104 -13.08 -27.50 11.30
CA ALA A 104 -12.46 -26.78 10.20
C ALA A 104 -12.94 -25.32 10.10
N GLY A 105 -14.24 -25.10 10.33
CA GLY A 105 -14.84 -23.76 10.31
C GLY A 105 -14.35 -22.85 11.43
N VAL A 106 -14.28 -23.36 12.66
CA VAL A 106 -13.72 -22.63 13.81
C VAL A 106 -12.26 -22.27 13.57
N ILE A 107 -11.46 -23.20 13.04
CA ILE A 107 -10.06 -22.94 12.69
C ILE A 107 -9.96 -21.79 11.68
N LYS A 108 -10.62 -21.90 10.53
CA LYS A 108 -10.52 -20.87 9.47
C LYS A 108 -11.01 -19.49 9.90
N TYR A 109 -12.11 -19.44 10.65
CA TYR A 109 -12.64 -18.17 11.11
C TYR A 109 -11.81 -17.58 12.27
N GLY A 110 -11.26 -18.44 13.12
CA GLY A 110 -10.22 -18.06 14.09
C GLY A 110 -8.98 -17.48 13.43
N GLU A 111 -8.45 -18.12 12.38
CA GLU A 111 -7.31 -17.63 11.60
C GLU A 111 -7.56 -16.24 11.01
N ARG A 112 -8.73 -16.02 10.38
CA ARG A 112 -9.11 -14.70 9.86
C ARG A 112 -9.11 -13.65 10.97
N THR A 113 -9.74 -13.94 12.09
CA THR A 113 -9.83 -13.01 13.23
C THR A 113 -8.46 -12.70 13.83
N TRP A 114 -7.60 -13.72 13.95
CA TRP A 114 -6.23 -13.56 14.43
C TRP A 114 -5.42 -12.65 13.52
N VAL A 115 -5.46 -12.87 12.21
CA VAL A 115 -4.72 -12.07 11.23
C VAL A 115 -5.19 -10.61 11.24
N LEU A 116 -6.50 -10.37 11.25
CA LEU A 116 -7.05 -9.00 11.34
C LEU A 116 -6.55 -8.29 12.60
N ARG A 117 -6.55 -8.98 13.75
CA ARG A 117 -6.02 -8.43 15.00
C ARG A 117 -4.52 -8.13 14.87
N SER A 118 -3.71 -9.07 14.38
CA SER A 118 -2.26 -8.88 14.23
C SER A 118 -1.91 -7.75 13.26
N ALA A 119 -2.73 -7.51 12.25
CA ALA A 119 -2.56 -6.45 11.25
C ALA A 119 -3.21 -5.11 11.65
N SER A 120 -3.92 -5.03 12.79
CA SER A 120 -4.44 -3.77 13.34
C SER A 120 -3.31 -2.86 13.79
N SER A 121 -3.45 -1.55 13.60
CA SER A 121 -2.37 -0.59 13.80
C SER A 121 -1.78 -0.64 15.20
N GLU A 122 -2.61 -0.79 16.23
CA GLU A 122 -2.17 -0.85 17.63
C GLU A 122 -1.35 -2.12 17.90
N GLN A 123 -1.93 -3.30 17.62
CA GLN A 123 -1.26 -4.58 17.87
C GLN A 123 -0.01 -4.75 17.00
N PHE A 124 -0.06 -4.26 15.76
CA PHE A 124 1.05 -4.28 14.83
C PHE A 124 2.21 -3.42 15.35
N ARG A 125 1.93 -2.21 15.82
CA ARG A 125 2.92 -1.33 16.47
C ARG A 125 3.48 -1.95 17.74
N ASP A 126 2.63 -2.45 18.62
CA ASP A 126 3.04 -3.03 19.91
C ASP A 126 3.92 -4.27 19.72
N SER A 127 3.72 -5.04 18.64
CA SER A 127 4.57 -6.18 18.29
C SER A 127 6.02 -5.82 17.96
N MET A 128 6.29 -4.53 17.69
CA MET A 128 7.62 -4.01 17.34
C MET A 128 8.29 -3.23 18.47
N LEU A 129 7.53 -2.86 19.51
CA LEU A 129 8.06 -2.14 20.66
C LEU A 129 8.87 -3.08 21.54
N THR A 130 10.10 -2.66 21.88
CA THR A 130 10.85 -3.31 22.95
C THR A 130 10.22 -2.99 24.30
N PRO A 131 10.44 -3.82 25.34
CA PRO A 131 10.03 -3.47 26.69
C PRO A 131 10.53 -2.06 27.06
N PRO A 132 9.72 -1.26 27.79
CA PRO A 132 10.13 0.07 28.20
C PRO A 132 11.45 0.01 28.99
N ASP A 133 12.49 0.63 28.45
CA ASP A 133 13.77 0.84 29.15
C ASP A 133 13.83 2.31 29.57
N PRO A 134 13.64 2.64 30.87
CA PRO A 134 13.77 4.00 31.36
C PRO A 134 15.23 4.49 31.35
N GLY A 135 16.18 3.66 30.94
CA GLY A 135 17.61 3.93 30.99
C GLY A 135 18.15 3.88 32.42
N PRO A 136 19.39 4.37 32.64
CA PRO A 136 19.97 4.50 33.97
C PRO A 136 19.07 5.37 34.87
N ASN A 137 18.93 5.00 36.14
CA ASN A 137 18.13 5.79 37.08
C ASN A 137 18.81 7.15 37.33
N TYR A 138 18.29 8.20 36.69
CA TYR A 138 18.82 9.55 36.76
C TYR A 138 18.88 10.08 38.21
N SER A 139 17.84 9.84 39.01
CA SER A 139 17.81 10.30 40.40
C SER A 139 18.95 9.70 41.23
N LYS A 140 19.25 8.41 41.03
CA LYS A 140 20.36 7.73 41.71
C LYS A 140 21.71 8.22 41.18
N PHE A 141 21.85 8.41 39.87
CA PHE A 141 23.06 8.97 39.26
C PHE A 141 23.36 10.36 39.82
N MET A 142 22.34 11.24 39.93
CA MET A 142 22.49 12.58 40.48
C MET A 142 22.78 12.57 41.98
N GLN A 143 22.18 11.66 42.75
CA GLN A 143 22.54 11.47 44.16
C GLN A 143 24.02 11.09 44.32
N GLU A 144 24.52 10.14 43.51
CA GLU A 144 25.93 9.75 43.53
C GLU A 144 26.84 10.90 43.05
N TYR A 145 26.41 11.69 42.07
CA TYR A 145 27.12 12.89 41.62
C TYR A 145 27.28 13.90 42.74
N THR A 146 26.18 14.31 43.37
CA THR A 146 26.17 15.29 44.47
C THR A 146 26.94 14.79 45.68
N LEU A 147 26.86 13.51 46.03
CA LEU A 147 27.63 12.94 47.13
C LEU A 147 29.14 13.06 46.89
N LYS A 148 29.62 12.67 45.70
CA LYS A 148 31.05 12.74 45.40
C LYS A 148 31.57 14.18 45.27
N GLU A 149 30.72 15.11 44.83
CA GLU A 149 31.03 16.54 44.85
C GLU A 149 31.19 17.05 46.30
N ILE A 150 30.29 16.68 47.21
CA ILE A 150 30.36 17.04 48.64
C ILE A 150 31.58 16.41 49.32
N GLU A 151 31.97 15.18 48.93
CA GLU A 151 33.19 14.51 49.41
C GLU A 151 34.50 15.17 48.91
N GLY A 152 34.40 16.20 48.06
CA GLY A 152 35.54 16.98 47.57
C GLY A 152 36.18 16.45 46.30
N PHE A 153 35.54 15.49 45.62
CA PHE A 153 36.04 14.98 44.33
C PHE A 153 35.60 15.87 43.16
N HIS A 154 36.42 15.93 42.11
CA HIS A 154 36.02 16.54 40.85
C HIS A 154 35.24 15.51 40.01
N VAL A 155 33.92 15.70 39.92
CA VAL A 155 33.02 14.74 39.26
C VAL A 155 32.69 15.17 37.84
N VAL A 156 32.88 14.29 36.86
CA VAL A 156 32.51 14.52 35.45
C VAL A 156 31.55 13.42 35.01
N ALA A 157 30.50 13.80 34.28
CA ALA A 157 29.62 12.86 33.62
C ALA A 157 30.20 12.57 32.22
N ASP A 158 30.85 11.43 32.04
CA ASP A 158 31.36 11.00 30.74
C ASP A 158 30.28 10.21 30.00
N GLU A 159 30.08 10.53 28.72
CA GLU A 159 29.22 9.75 27.85
C GLU A 159 29.92 8.46 27.40
N VAL A 160 29.38 7.31 27.80
CA VAL A 160 29.85 6.01 27.31
C VAL A 160 28.90 5.50 26.24
N ILE A 161 29.38 5.39 25.02
CA ILE A 161 28.64 4.79 23.90
C ILE A 161 28.70 3.26 24.06
N GLU A 162 27.59 2.64 24.44
CA GLU A 162 27.45 1.18 24.30
C GLU A 162 27.17 0.84 22.84
N VAL A 163 28.16 0.27 22.15
CA VAL A 163 27.97 -0.26 20.79
C VAL A 163 27.20 -1.58 20.90
N GLN A 164 25.90 -1.54 20.70
CA GLN A 164 25.13 -2.77 20.47
C GLN A 164 25.44 -3.26 19.07
N LEU A 165 26.22 -4.35 18.98
CA LEU A 165 26.51 -5.01 17.71
C LEU A 165 25.19 -5.49 17.08
N PRO A 166 24.82 -5.09 15.86
CA PRO A 166 23.58 -5.55 15.25
C PRO A 166 23.64 -7.06 15.01
N VAL A 167 22.81 -7.80 15.76
CA VAL A 167 22.71 -9.27 15.78
C VAL A 167 22.19 -9.87 14.45
N TYR A 168 21.71 -9.05 13.52
CA TYR A 168 20.94 -9.52 12.36
C TYR A 168 21.75 -9.84 11.09
N LEU A 169 23.04 -9.52 11.02
CA LEU A 169 23.81 -9.65 9.76
C LEU A 169 24.76 -10.85 9.67
N ALA A 170 24.86 -11.68 10.70
CA ALA A 170 25.74 -12.86 10.69
C ALA A 170 25.28 -14.00 9.74
N SER A 171 24.23 -13.83 8.93
CA SER A 171 23.73 -14.86 8.02
C SER A 171 23.88 -14.54 6.52
N ALA A 172 24.55 -13.44 6.15
CA ALA A 172 24.59 -12.95 4.77
C ALA A 172 25.63 -13.62 3.84
N GLU A 173 26.25 -14.72 4.24
CA GLU A 173 26.99 -15.60 3.31
C GLU A 173 26.18 -16.88 3.07
N THR A 174 25.15 -16.79 2.25
CA THR A 174 24.45 -17.98 1.75
C THR A 174 24.42 -17.98 0.23
N ILE A 175 25.42 -18.62 -0.38
CA ILE A 175 25.41 -18.99 -1.80
C ILE A 175 24.18 -19.90 -2.01
N SER A 176 23.16 -19.40 -2.68
CA SER A 176 21.95 -20.16 -2.99
C SER A 176 21.72 -20.17 -4.50
N ASN A 177 21.37 -21.35 -5.04
CA ASN A 177 21.18 -21.61 -6.47
C ASN A 177 19.82 -21.12 -7.01
N ILE A 178 19.16 -20.16 -6.34
CA ILE A 178 17.83 -19.67 -6.71
C ILE A 178 18.01 -18.34 -7.46
N PRO A 179 17.39 -18.12 -8.63
CA PRO A 179 17.36 -16.81 -9.26
C PRO A 179 16.67 -15.81 -8.33
N ASP A 180 17.27 -14.63 -8.13
CA ASP A 180 16.78 -13.56 -7.25
C ASP A 180 16.77 -13.85 -5.73
N ALA A 181 17.40 -14.94 -5.29
CA ALA A 181 17.42 -15.32 -3.87
C ALA A 181 18.06 -14.25 -2.98
N GLN A 182 19.11 -13.61 -3.49
CA GLN A 182 19.84 -12.59 -2.76
C GLN A 182 18.99 -11.35 -2.58
N GLU A 183 18.30 -10.90 -3.63
CA GLU A 183 17.36 -9.79 -3.63
C GLU A 183 16.22 -10.06 -2.65
N LEU A 184 15.68 -11.28 -2.65
CA LEU A 184 14.58 -11.69 -1.77
C LEU A 184 14.99 -11.75 -0.29
N ILE A 185 16.16 -12.30 0.04
CA ILE A 185 16.69 -12.29 1.42
C ILE A 185 16.98 -10.85 1.87
N THR A 186 17.57 -10.05 0.99
CA THR A 186 17.86 -8.64 1.27
C THR A 186 16.57 -7.88 1.55
N ALA A 187 15.55 -8.01 0.70
CA ALA A 187 14.24 -7.40 0.88
C ALA A 187 13.57 -7.83 2.19
N TYR A 188 13.63 -9.12 2.56
CA TYR A 188 13.06 -9.59 3.82
C TYR A 188 13.77 -9.02 5.07
N ASN A 189 15.10 -8.88 5.01
CA ASN A 189 15.86 -8.28 6.11
C ASN A 189 15.54 -6.78 6.25
N LEU A 190 15.49 -6.07 5.13
CA LEU A 190 15.10 -4.66 5.07
C LEU A 190 13.67 -4.45 5.58
N LEU A 191 12.73 -5.33 5.22
CA LEU A 191 11.36 -5.32 5.73
C LEU A 191 11.32 -5.29 7.26
N GLN A 192 12.19 -6.05 7.95
CA GLN A 192 12.19 -6.07 9.42
C GLN A 192 12.53 -4.71 10.03
N ILE A 193 13.34 -3.91 9.33
CA ILE A 193 13.71 -2.55 9.71
C ILE A 193 12.55 -1.60 9.34
N PHE A 194 12.15 -1.57 8.06
CA PHE A 194 11.28 -0.52 7.53
C PHE A 194 9.78 -0.73 7.75
N LYS A 195 9.33 -1.93 8.17
CA LYS A 195 7.96 -2.13 8.63
C LYS A 195 7.57 -1.21 9.80
N ARG A 196 8.56 -0.72 10.55
CA ARG A 196 8.41 0.29 11.62
C ARG A 196 7.92 1.63 11.09
N LEU A 197 8.32 2.02 9.87
CA LEU A 197 7.88 3.27 9.24
C LEU A 197 6.37 3.31 8.99
N LEU A 198 5.73 2.14 8.81
CA LEU A 198 4.30 2.03 8.53
C LEU A 198 3.42 2.47 9.72
N VAL A 199 3.98 2.40 10.93
CA VAL A 199 3.34 2.75 12.21
C VAL A 199 4.01 3.95 12.88
N ASP A 200 4.72 4.75 12.10
CA ASP A 200 5.41 5.98 12.53
C ASP A 200 6.41 5.74 13.69
N LEU A 201 7.04 4.55 13.73
CA LEU A 201 8.11 4.24 14.67
C LEU A 201 9.47 4.72 14.15
N ILE A 202 10.32 5.15 15.08
CA ILE A 202 11.65 5.67 14.80
C ILE A 202 12.62 4.54 14.42
N LEU A 203 13.50 4.81 13.45
CA LEU A 203 14.56 3.89 13.02
C LEU A 203 15.90 4.22 13.68
N GLY A 204 16.70 3.18 13.95
CA GLY A 204 18.03 3.31 14.54
C GLY A 204 19.08 3.81 13.55
N VAL A 205 20.15 4.42 14.07
CA VAL A 205 21.28 4.91 13.27
C VAL A 205 22.10 3.77 12.66
N ASP A 206 22.26 2.65 13.39
CA ASP A 206 23.00 1.50 12.89
C ASP A 206 22.29 0.81 11.73
N ASP A 207 20.96 0.73 11.81
CA ASP A 207 20.09 0.26 10.71
C ASP A 207 20.30 1.14 9.47
N ARG A 208 20.36 2.46 9.65
CA ARG A 208 20.61 3.42 8.58
C ARG A 208 21.97 3.20 7.90
N ASN A 209 23.05 3.11 8.68
CA ASN A 209 24.40 2.94 8.15
C ASN A 209 24.52 1.65 7.34
N THR A 210 23.89 0.59 7.83
CA THR A 210 23.78 -0.69 7.13
C THR A 210 23.08 -0.51 5.78
N CYS A 211 21.90 0.12 5.76
CA CYS A 211 21.16 0.35 4.52
C CYS A 211 21.94 1.20 3.51
N GLN A 212 22.59 2.27 3.97
CA GLN A 212 23.40 3.14 3.12
C GLN A 212 24.57 2.40 2.48
N SER A 213 25.23 1.50 3.22
CA SER A 213 26.31 0.67 2.66
C SER A 213 25.81 -0.28 1.56
N LEU A 214 24.62 -0.88 1.73
CA LEU A 214 24.01 -1.77 0.75
C LEU A 214 23.58 -1.04 -0.53
N PHE A 215 23.03 0.18 -0.40
CA PHE A 215 22.50 0.96 -1.52
C PHE A 215 23.52 1.86 -2.21
N LYS A 216 24.76 1.93 -1.70
CA LYS A 216 25.84 2.72 -2.32
C LYS A 216 26.23 2.18 -3.71
N ASP A 217 26.34 0.86 -3.84
CA ASP A 217 26.89 0.17 -5.02
C ASP A 217 25.84 -0.65 -5.79
N ILE A 218 24.56 -0.55 -5.41
CA ILE A 218 23.45 -1.25 -6.09
C ILE A 218 23.07 -0.54 -7.39
N SER A 219 22.62 -1.30 -8.40
CA SER A 219 22.05 -0.72 -9.62
C SER A 219 20.60 -0.28 -9.40
N SER A 220 20.17 0.75 -10.14
CA SER A 220 18.79 1.28 -10.12
C SER A 220 17.73 0.17 -10.28
N SER A 221 17.85 -0.65 -11.33
CA SER A 221 16.93 -1.78 -11.58
C SER A 221 16.85 -2.75 -10.40
N LYS A 222 17.99 -3.10 -9.79
CA LYS A 222 18.05 -4.01 -8.65
C LYS A 222 17.46 -3.37 -7.39
N ALA A 223 17.69 -2.08 -7.16
CA ALA A 223 17.11 -1.35 -6.04
C ALA A 223 15.57 -1.30 -6.11
N PHE A 224 15.00 -0.96 -7.27
CA PHE A 224 13.56 -0.98 -7.47
C PHE A 224 12.97 -2.38 -7.31
N LYS A 225 13.69 -3.42 -7.74
CA LYS A 225 13.27 -4.82 -7.54
C LYS A 225 13.24 -5.22 -6.07
N VAL A 226 14.23 -4.82 -5.28
CA VAL A 226 14.25 -5.06 -3.83
C VAL A 226 13.07 -4.37 -3.15
N VAL A 227 12.82 -3.10 -3.49
CA VAL A 227 11.67 -2.32 -2.98
C VAL A 227 10.34 -2.99 -3.35
N GLU A 228 10.21 -3.47 -4.59
CA GLU A 228 8.99 -4.15 -5.05
C GLU A 228 8.72 -5.44 -4.25
N ILE A 229 9.75 -6.26 -4.01
CA ILE A 229 9.62 -7.49 -3.21
C ILE A 229 9.26 -7.13 -1.76
N GLU A 230 9.89 -6.12 -1.19
CA GLU A 230 9.63 -5.65 0.17
C GLU A 230 8.19 -5.16 0.34
N LEU A 231 7.69 -4.32 -0.57
CA LEU A 231 6.30 -3.88 -0.57
C LEU A 231 5.30 -5.03 -0.79
N GLY A 232 5.69 -6.06 -1.54
CA GLY A 232 4.93 -7.31 -1.65
C GLY A 232 4.78 -8.00 -0.29
N PHE A 233 5.86 -8.12 0.48
CA PHE A 233 5.79 -8.66 1.84
C PHE A 233 4.96 -7.77 2.79
N VAL A 234 5.02 -6.44 2.65
CA VAL A 234 4.15 -5.54 3.40
C VAL A 234 2.68 -5.78 3.05
N TYR A 235 2.36 -5.94 1.77
CA TYR A 235 0.99 -6.26 1.34
C TYR A 235 0.52 -7.57 1.98
N ASP A 236 1.33 -8.62 1.92
CA ASP A 236 1.01 -9.91 2.51
C ASP A 236 0.81 -9.85 4.04
N MET A 237 1.56 -9.00 4.71
CA MET A 237 1.45 -8.80 6.15
C MET A 237 0.16 -8.07 6.56
N LEU A 238 -0.34 -7.16 5.73
CA LEU A 238 -1.47 -6.28 6.05
C LEU A 238 -2.82 -6.77 5.50
N TYR A 239 -2.82 -7.47 4.35
CA TYR A 239 -4.03 -7.79 3.59
C TYR A 239 -4.28 -9.29 3.39
N THR A 240 -3.34 -10.16 3.76
CA THR A 240 -3.46 -11.62 3.53
C THR A 240 -3.18 -12.42 4.80
N LYS A 241 -3.48 -13.74 4.78
CA LYS A 241 -3.18 -14.63 5.92
C LYS A 241 -1.71 -15.08 5.97
N ALA A 242 -0.84 -14.60 5.07
CA ALA A 242 0.48 -15.17 4.83
C ALA A 242 1.33 -15.30 6.12
N THR A 243 1.36 -14.25 6.95
CA THR A 243 2.16 -14.24 8.19
C THR A 243 1.80 -15.37 9.16
N LEU A 244 0.53 -15.77 9.21
CA LEU A 244 0.08 -16.89 10.01
C LEU A 244 0.36 -18.22 9.31
N ILE A 245 0.07 -18.32 8.01
CA ILE A 245 0.20 -19.54 7.21
C ILE A 245 1.63 -20.08 7.23
N TYR A 246 2.64 -19.22 7.09
CA TYR A 246 4.05 -19.63 7.05
C TYR A 246 4.64 -19.88 8.45
N SER A 247 3.83 -19.78 9.50
CA SER A 247 4.21 -20.20 10.85
C SER A 247 3.96 -21.71 11.05
N LEU A 248 4.68 -22.34 11.99
CA LEU A 248 4.48 -23.76 12.32
C LEU A 248 3.02 -24.06 12.71
N LYS A 249 2.40 -23.17 13.48
CA LYS A 249 1.01 -23.32 13.93
C LYS A 249 0.03 -23.23 12.75
N GLY A 250 0.25 -22.29 11.84
CA GLY A 250 -0.56 -22.14 10.62
C GLY A 250 -0.48 -23.36 9.72
N CYS A 251 0.72 -23.92 9.50
CA CYS A 251 0.87 -25.16 8.73
C CYS A 251 0.06 -26.33 9.33
N VAL A 252 0.08 -26.47 10.66
CA VAL A 252 -0.70 -27.51 11.37
C VAL A 252 -2.20 -27.26 11.21
N PHE A 253 -2.68 -26.05 11.44
CA PHE A 253 -4.09 -25.71 11.29
C PHE A 253 -4.59 -25.89 9.85
N ARG A 254 -3.78 -25.55 8.85
CA ARG A 254 -4.12 -25.76 7.44
C ARG A 254 -4.20 -27.25 7.09
N PHE A 255 -3.25 -28.06 7.57
CA PHE A 255 -3.28 -29.50 7.37
C PHE A 255 -4.54 -30.12 7.99
N ILE A 256 -4.91 -29.68 9.19
CA ILE A 256 -6.14 -30.12 9.89
C ILE A 256 -7.38 -29.71 9.09
N SER A 257 -7.50 -28.43 8.71
CA SER A 257 -8.64 -27.91 7.94
C SER A 257 -8.80 -28.63 6.59
N PHE A 258 -7.70 -28.83 5.86
CA PHE A 258 -7.73 -29.51 4.56
C PHE A 258 -8.07 -31.00 4.70
N SER A 259 -7.51 -31.67 5.71
CA SER A 259 -7.83 -33.07 6.00
C SER A 259 -9.31 -33.22 6.36
N PHE A 260 -9.87 -32.31 7.15
CA PHE A 260 -11.28 -32.36 7.54
C PHE A 260 -12.23 -32.10 6.36
N THR A 261 -11.96 -31.11 5.50
CA THR A 261 -12.81 -30.85 4.33
C THR A 261 -12.76 -31.98 3.30
N THR A 262 -11.60 -32.61 3.11
CA THR A 262 -11.45 -33.77 2.22
C THR A 262 -12.08 -35.04 2.80
N ILE A 263 -11.91 -35.31 4.09
CA ILE A 263 -12.62 -36.40 4.80
C ILE A 263 -14.13 -36.20 4.67
N VAL A 264 -14.62 -34.97 4.86
CA VAL A 264 -16.05 -34.67 4.73
C VAL A 264 -16.57 -34.93 3.32
N LEU A 265 -15.85 -34.48 2.28
CA LEU A 265 -16.24 -34.76 0.90
C LEU A 265 -16.25 -36.27 0.59
N ALA A 266 -15.22 -37.00 1.04
CA ALA A 266 -15.12 -38.44 0.85
C ALA A 266 -16.26 -39.20 1.55
N MET A 267 -16.50 -38.91 2.83
CA MET A 267 -17.57 -39.51 3.61
C MET A 267 -18.96 -39.18 3.06
N PHE A 268 -19.18 -37.96 2.59
CA PHE A 268 -20.43 -37.57 1.94
C PHE A 268 -20.63 -38.31 0.61
N SER A 269 -19.57 -38.49 -0.19
CA SER A 269 -19.65 -39.25 -1.45
C SER A 269 -20.00 -40.73 -1.23
N VAL A 270 -19.42 -41.36 -0.20
CA VAL A 270 -19.75 -42.74 0.20
C VAL A 270 -21.20 -42.83 0.66
N TYR A 271 -21.68 -41.85 1.42
CA TYR A 271 -23.07 -41.79 1.86
C TYR A 271 -24.05 -41.72 0.69
N VAL A 272 -23.82 -40.81 -0.27
CA VAL A 272 -24.67 -40.66 -1.46
C VAL A 272 -24.68 -41.95 -2.29
N ALA A 273 -23.54 -42.65 -2.41
CA ALA A 273 -23.46 -43.90 -3.14
C ALA A 273 -24.26 -45.06 -2.49
N HIS A 274 -24.39 -45.07 -1.15
CA HIS A 274 -25.06 -46.15 -0.42
C HIS A 274 -26.56 -45.86 -0.15
N ASN A 275 -26.98 -44.59 -0.09
CA ASN A 275 -28.30 -44.20 0.42
C ASN A 275 -29.07 -43.21 -0.48
N ASP A 276 -29.15 -43.45 -1.80
CA ASP A 276 -29.79 -42.58 -2.83
C ASP A 276 -31.33 -42.38 -2.69
N HIS A 277 -31.96 -42.84 -1.59
CA HIS A 277 -33.43 -42.88 -1.46
C HIS A 277 -34.01 -42.12 -0.25
N LYS A 278 -33.18 -41.50 0.61
CA LYS A 278 -33.63 -40.85 1.86
C LYS A 278 -33.79 -39.33 1.82
N HIS A 279 -33.13 -38.63 0.89
CA HIS A 279 -33.12 -37.16 0.81
C HIS A 279 -33.45 -36.69 -0.61
N SER A 280 -33.84 -35.41 -0.74
CA SER A 280 -34.05 -34.81 -2.06
C SER A 280 -32.76 -34.83 -2.88
N LYS A 281 -32.85 -35.31 -4.13
CA LYS A 281 -31.71 -35.34 -5.07
C LYS A 281 -31.13 -33.95 -5.33
N THR A 282 -31.96 -32.90 -5.24
CA THR A 282 -31.53 -31.51 -5.40
C THR A 282 -30.56 -31.10 -4.31
N ASP A 283 -30.91 -31.38 -3.06
CA ASP A 283 -30.17 -30.87 -1.90
C ASP A 283 -28.86 -31.63 -1.71
N LEU A 284 -28.86 -32.93 -2.05
CA LEU A 284 -27.65 -33.75 -2.15
C LEU A 284 -26.70 -33.23 -3.24
N THR A 285 -27.24 -32.88 -4.41
CA THR A 285 -26.44 -32.33 -5.53
C THR A 285 -25.84 -30.98 -5.17
N ILE A 286 -26.62 -30.09 -4.55
CA ILE A 286 -26.17 -28.77 -4.10
C ILE A 286 -25.05 -28.92 -3.06
N THR A 287 -25.25 -29.78 -2.05
CA THR A 287 -24.27 -30.00 -0.99
C THR A 287 -22.97 -30.59 -1.54
N PHE A 288 -23.05 -31.55 -2.46
CA PHE A 288 -21.88 -32.11 -3.14
C PHE A 288 -21.10 -31.06 -3.93
N LEU A 289 -21.80 -30.22 -4.70
CA LEU A 289 -21.19 -29.15 -5.49
C LEU A 289 -20.50 -28.12 -4.59
N LEU A 290 -21.17 -27.67 -3.53
CA LEU A 290 -20.63 -26.73 -2.55
C LEU A 290 -19.37 -27.28 -1.87
N MET A 291 -19.39 -28.56 -1.45
CA MET A 291 -18.22 -29.19 -0.85
C MET A 291 -17.05 -29.34 -1.83
N SER A 292 -17.35 -29.72 -3.07
CA SER A 292 -16.34 -29.86 -4.13
C SER A 292 -15.65 -28.52 -4.41
N ILE A 293 -16.44 -27.44 -4.52
CA ILE A 293 -15.91 -26.08 -4.70
C ILE A 293 -15.04 -25.68 -3.50
N ALA A 294 -15.46 -25.98 -2.26
CA ALA A 294 -14.67 -25.68 -1.07
C ALA A 294 -13.30 -26.37 -1.09
N VAL A 295 -13.24 -27.66 -1.44
CA VAL A 295 -11.98 -28.40 -1.56
C VAL A 295 -11.13 -27.85 -2.71
N VAL A 296 -11.72 -27.52 -3.86
CA VAL A 296 -11.01 -26.91 -5.00
C VAL A 296 -10.40 -25.56 -4.61
N LEU A 297 -11.14 -24.71 -3.89
CA LEU A 297 -10.63 -23.43 -3.38
C LEU A 297 -9.48 -23.62 -2.39
N GLU A 298 -9.53 -24.68 -1.56
CA GLU A 298 -8.43 -24.99 -0.66
C GLU A 298 -7.19 -25.50 -1.38
N ILE A 299 -7.34 -26.34 -2.41
CA ILE A 299 -6.24 -26.78 -3.29
C ILE A 299 -5.63 -25.57 -4.01
N TYR A 300 -6.48 -24.70 -4.55
CA TYR A 300 -6.03 -23.47 -5.21
C TYR A 300 -5.22 -22.56 -4.26
N ALA A 301 -5.68 -22.38 -3.02
CA ALA A 301 -4.94 -21.63 -2.01
C ALA A 301 -3.58 -22.27 -1.68
N ILE A 302 -3.49 -23.60 -1.59
CA ILE A 302 -2.22 -24.32 -1.38
C ILE A 302 -1.28 -24.10 -2.57
N LEU A 303 -1.79 -24.19 -3.81
CA LEU A 303 -0.99 -23.94 -5.01
C LEU A 303 -0.43 -22.50 -5.03
N LEU A 304 -1.25 -21.51 -4.68
CA LEU A 304 -0.83 -20.12 -4.58
C LEU A 304 0.26 -19.91 -3.52
N MET A 305 0.12 -20.55 -2.35
CA MET A 305 1.17 -20.53 -1.33
C MET A 305 2.48 -21.09 -1.86
N LEU A 306 2.45 -22.26 -2.51
CA LEU A 306 3.68 -22.87 -3.07
C LEU A 306 4.38 -21.98 -4.09
N SER A 307 3.65 -21.10 -4.78
CA SER A 307 4.19 -20.11 -5.73
C SER A 307 4.58 -18.76 -5.12
N SER A 308 4.36 -18.53 -3.82
CA SER A 308 4.63 -17.24 -3.16
C SER A 308 6.11 -17.06 -2.74
N ASP A 309 6.56 -15.81 -2.69
CA ASP A 309 7.89 -15.41 -2.20
C ASP A 309 8.18 -15.89 -0.78
N TRP A 310 7.15 -16.03 0.05
CA TRP A 310 7.29 -16.59 1.39
C TRP A 310 7.76 -18.04 1.37
N THR A 311 7.34 -18.82 0.37
CA THR A 311 7.82 -20.20 0.18
C THR A 311 9.27 -20.22 -0.26
N ASP A 312 9.65 -19.34 -1.18
CA ASP A 312 11.04 -19.22 -1.63
C ASP A 312 11.96 -18.75 -0.47
N LEU A 313 11.49 -17.82 0.38
CA LEU A 313 12.18 -17.42 1.62
C LEU A 313 12.29 -18.57 2.62
N TRP A 314 11.22 -19.33 2.80
CA TRP A 314 11.19 -20.45 3.74
C TRP A 314 12.13 -21.58 3.28
N LEU A 315 12.18 -21.84 1.96
CA LEU A 315 13.07 -22.82 1.35
C LEU A 315 14.53 -22.41 1.43
N SER A 316 14.85 -21.14 1.17
CA SER A 316 16.23 -20.64 1.22
C SER A 316 16.84 -20.80 2.62
N LYS A 317 16.03 -20.69 3.68
CA LYS A 317 16.45 -20.96 5.06
C LYS A 317 16.69 -22.44 5.39
N ARG A 318 16.10 -23.39 4.64
CA ARG A 318 16.01 -24.81 5.05
C ARG A 318 16.99 -25.78 4.38
N ARG A 319 17.91 -25.33 3.52
CA ARG A 319 19.04 -26.08 2.91
C ARG A 319 18.74 -27.50 2.36
N SER A 320 17.48 -27.90 2.17
CA SER A 320 17.11 -29.25 1.71
C SER A 320 16.81 -29.26 0.21
N SER A 321 17.69 -29.89 -0.56
CA SER A 321 17.57 -30.01 -2.02
C SER A 321 16.31 -30.78 -2.46
N TYR A 322 15.93 -31.83 -1.71
CA TYR A 322 14.75 -32.65 -2.01
C TYR A 322 13.43 -31.87 -1.87
N MET A 323 13.30 -31.07 -0.82
CA MET A 323 12.11 -30.24 -0.62
C MET A 323 11.97 -29.20 -1.72
N HIS A 324 13.10 -28.67 -2.20
CA HIS A 324 13.12 -27.70 -3.29
C HIS A 324 12.64 -28.31 -4.61
N GLN A 325 13.13 -29.50 -4.98
CA GLN A 325 12.70 -30.22 -6.20
C GLN A 325 11.21 -30.59 -6.14
N LEU A 326 10.73 -31.04 -4.99
CA LEU A 326 9.33 -31.41 -4.81
C LEU A 326 8.42 -30.18 -4.96
N ILE A 327 8.76 -29.06 -4.32
CA ILE A 327 7.95 -27.84 -4.40
C ILE A 327 7.99 -27.24 -5.82
N THR A 328 9.15 -27.18 -6.46
CA THR A 328 9.25 -26.69 -7.85
C THR A 328 8.46 -27.56 -8.83
N SER A 329 8.37 -28.89 -8.61
CA SER A 329 7.54 -29.76 -9.44
C SER A 329 6.03 -29.54 -9.29
N LEU A 330 5.58 -29.00 -8.15
CA LEU A 330 4.16 -28.73 -7.84
C LEU A 330 3.73 -27.29 -8.18
N GLN A 331 4.66 -26.44 -8.62
CA GLN A 331 4.38 -25.06 -9.02
C GLN A 331 3.75 -25.02 -10.43
N LEU A 332 2.41 -25.06 -10.49
CA LEU A 332 1.66 -24.87 -11.74
C LEU A 332 1.38 -23.40 -12.07
N ILE A 333 1.50 -22.49 -11.10
CA ILE A 333 1.14 -21.07 -11.23
C ILE A 333 2.43 -20.23 -11.36
N PRO A 334 2.47 -19.17 -12.19
CA PRO A 334 3.61 -18.26 -12.27
C PRO A 334 3.99 -17.68 -10.90
N LYS A 335 5.29 -17.72 -10.56
CA LYS A 335 5.85 -17.34 -9.25
C LYS A 335 5.60 -15.90 -8.81
N HIS A 336 5.35 -15.01 -9.76
CA HIS A 336 5.29 -13.59 -9.48
C HIS A 336 3.95 -13.05 -9.96
N PRO A 337 2.88 -13.10 -9.13
CA PRO A 337 1.79 -12.15 -9.33
C PRO A 337 2.43 -10.76 -9.37
N ILE A 338 2.02 -9.95 -10.36
CA ILE A 338 2.52 -8.60 -10.58
C ILE A 338 2.37 -7.81 -9.26
N ARG A 339 3.46 -7.63 -8.51
CA ARG A 339 3.46 -6.98 -7.18
C ARG A 339 3.24 -5.48 -7.31
N TRP A 340 3.85 -4.93 -8.36
CA TRP A 340 3.65 -3.58 -8.83
C TRP A 340 3.33 -3.62 -10.31
N SER A 341 2.31 -2.87 -10.76
CA SER A 341 1.93 -2.78 -12.17
C SER A 341 3.00 -2.14 -13.06
N ASN A 342 4.13 -1.70 -12.49
CA ASN A 342 5.17 -0.90 -13.13
C ASN A 342 4.60 0.32 -13.86
N SER A 343 3.50 0.87 -13.36
CA SER A 343 2.76 1.92 -14.03
C SER A 343 2.30 2.99 -13.07
N MET A 344 2.08 4.19 -13.61
CA MET A 344 1.59 5.35 -12.87
C MET A 344 0.41 5.98 -13.61
N ALA A 345 -0.61 6.34 -12.86
CA ALA A 345 -1.76 7.02 -13.41
C ALA A 345 -1.40 8.43 -13.89
N GLN A 346 -2.19 8.96 -14.82
CA GLN A 346 -1.94 10.25 -15.44
C GLN A 346 -3.20 11.12 -15.37
N TYR A 347 -3.05 12.35 -14.89
CA TYR A 347 -4.11 13.36 -14.92
C TYR A 347 -3.58 14.65 -15.54
N ASN A 348 -4.39 15.31 -16.36
CA ASN A 348 -3.95 16.49 -17.09
C ASN A 348 -5.01 17.59 -17.05
N LEU A 349 -4.63 18.76 -16.54
CA LEU A 349 -5.56 19.86 -16.30
C LEU A 349 -6.15 20.40 -17.60
N LEU A 350 -5.33 20.57 -18.65
CA LEU A 350 -5.82 21.07 -19.94
C LEU A 350 -6.80 20.10 -20.60
N SER A 351 -6.54 18.79 -20.52
CA SER A 351 -7.46 17.76 -21.01
C SER A 351 -8.82 17.83 -20.31
N TYR A 352 -8.81 18.09 -18.99
CA TYR A 352 -10.02 18.31 -18.19
C TYR A 352 -10.76 19.56 -18.65
N CYS A 353 -10.08 20.70 -18.71
CA CYS A 353 -10.68 22.00 -19.07
C CYS A 353 -11.23 22.06 -20.50
N LEU A 354 -10.63 21.32 -21.43
CA LEU A 354 -11.07 21.27 -22.83
C LEU A 354 -12.21 20.27 -23.09
N GLY A 355 -12.72 19.57 -22.06
CA GLY A 355 -13.87 18.69 -22.21
C GLY A 355 -13.63 17.49 -23.14
N GLU A 356 -12.39 16.97 -23.23
CA GLU A 356 -12.02 16.05 -24.33
C GLU A 356 -12.81 14.74 -24.34
N LYS A 357 -13.15 14.21 -23.16
CA LYS A 357 -13.77 12.89 -22.98
C LYS A 357 -15.27 13.05 -22.73
N PRO A 358 -16.18 12.57 -23.60
CA PRO A 358 -17.62 12.64 -23.36
C PRO A 358 -18.06 11.76 -22.19
N ALA A 359 -19.20 12.10 -21.58
CA ALA A 359 -19.77 11.36 -20.45
C ALA A 359 -20.66 10.22 -20.95
N PHE A 360 -20.42 9.00 -20.48
CA PHE A 360 -21.34 7.88 -20.75
C PHE A 360 -22.58 7.99 -19.86
N CYS A 361 -23.78 8.10 -20.46
CA CYS A 361 -25.05 8.16 -19.73
C CYS A 361 -25.10 9.23 -18.61
N TYR A 362 -24.64 10.45 -18.87
CA TYR A 362 -24.56 11.56 -17.89
C TYR A 362 -25.86 11.77 -17.09
N LYS A 363 -27.03 11.65 -17.71
CA LYS A 363 -28.33 11.79 -17.03
C LYS A 363 -28.51 10.77 -15.90
N ILE A 364 -28.05 9.53 -16.09
CA ILE A 364 -28.11 8.47 -15.07
C ILE A 364 -27.11 8.77 -13.95
N GLN A 365 -25.89 9.21 -14.30
CA GLN A 365 -24.88 9.58 -13.30
C GLN A 365 -25.40 10.71 -12.39
N LYS A 366 -26.02 11.73 -13.00
CA LYS A 366 -26.62 12.86 -12.29
C LYS A 366 -27.81 12.45 -11.43
N LEU A 367 -28.63 11.49 -11.89
CA LEU A 367 -29.75 10.95 -11.11
C LEU A 367 -29.29 10.32 -9.79
N PHE A 368 -28.15 9.63 -9.80
CA PHE A 368 -27.56 9.02 -8.61
C PHE A 368 -26.59 9.95 -7.85
N GLY A 369 -26.38 11.20 -8.30
CA GLY A 369 -25.44 12.14 -7.69
C GLY A 369 -23.97 11.72 -7.75
N ILE A 370 -23.61 10.84 -8.68
CA ILE A 370 -22.24 10.31 -8.84
C ILE A 370 -21.48 10.94 -10.01
N ASP A 371 -22.06 11.94 -10.67
CA ASP A 371 -21.49 12.55 -11.87
C ASP A 371 -20.17 13.29 -11.57
N GLU A 372 -20.08 14.05 -10.47
CA GLU A 372 -18.82 14.72 -10.10
C GLU A 372 -17.71 13.71 -9.77
N MET A 373 -18.05 12.63 -9.05
CA MET A 373 -17.10 11.57 -8.69
C MET A 373 -16.59 10.84 -9.93
N LEU A 374 -17.49 10.49 -10.86
CA LEU A 374 -17.16 9.82 -12.10
C LEU A 374 -16.46 10.75 -13.09
N GLU A 375 -16.74 12.06 -13.07
CA GLU A 375 -16.05 13.01 -13.93
C GLU A 375 -14.56 13.05 -13.61
N LYS A 376 -14.17 13.18 -12.34
CA LYS A 376 -12.76 13.12 -11.94
C LYS A 376 -12.11 11.80 -12.37
N GLN A 377 -12.81 10.67 -12.21
CA GLN A 377 -12.30 9.36 -12.65
C GLN A 377 -12.18 9.23 -14.18
N ARG A 378 -13.07 9.86 -14.96
CA ARG A 378 -13.02 9.83 -16.43
C ARG A 378 -11.75 10.44 -16.99
N TYR A 379 -11.21 11.46 -16.35
CA TYR A 379 -9.99 12.13 -16.79
C TYR A 379 -8.70 11.46 -16.31
N LYS A 380 -8.78 10.46 -15.40
CA LYS A 380 -7.71 9.47 -15.22
C LYS A 380 -7.43 8.83 -16.59
N THR A 381 -6.20 8.95 -17.08
CA THR A 381 -5.76 8.32 -18.33
C THR A 381 -5.06 7.00 -18.02
N ILE A 382 -5.03 6.09 -19.01
CA ILE A 382 -4.40 4.76 -18.94
C ILE A 382 -3.06 4.87 -18.19
N GLU A 383 -2.86 3.96 -17.25
CA GLU A 383 -1.65 3.88 -16.45
C GLU A 383 -0.46 3.75 -17.41
N LYS A 384 0.46 4.72 -17.35
CA LYS A 384 1.67 4.72 -18.18
C LYS A 384 2.74 3.93 -17.48
N GLU A 385 3.43 3.09 -18.22
CA GLU A 385 4.58 2.37 -17.70
C GLU A 385 5.65 3.34 -17.18
N VAL A 386 6.20 3.05 -16.01
CA VAL A 386 7.34 3.77 -15.42
C VAL A 386 8.59 3.30 -16.15
N SER A 387 9.11 4.15 -17.03
CA SER A 387 10.28 3.84 -17.85
C SER A 387 11.53 3.61 -17.00
N THR A 388 12.48 2.84 -17.54
CA THR A 388 13.80 2.65 -16.93
C THR A 388 14.52 3.99 -16.73
N ASP A 389 14.44 4.90 -17.70
CA ASP A 389 15.03 6.23 -17.61
C ASP A 389 14.48 7.05 -16.42
N LEU A 390 13.18 6.93 -16.12
CA LEU A 390 12.57 7.58 -14.96
C LEU A 390 13.07 6.95 -13.65
N LYS A 391 13.15 5.62 -13.57
CA LYS A 391 13.73 4.91 -12.41
C LYS A 391 15.17 5.35 -12.17
N ASP A 392 15.96 5.42 -13.23
CA ASP A 392 17.36 5.84 -13.17
C ASP A 392 17.50 7.30 -12.75
N MET A 393 16.64 8.20 -13.24
CA MET A 393 16.64 9.60 -12.83
C MET A 393 16.31 9.77 -11.34
N ILE A 394 15.31 9.04 -10.83
CA ILE A 394 14.97 9.04 -9.39
C ILE A 394 16.12 8.47 -8.56
N PHE A 395 16.66 7.32 -8.97
CA PHE A 395 17.74 6.64 -8.26
C PHE A 395 19.01 7.50 -8.20
N ASN A 396 19.44 8.07 -9.33
CA ASN A 396 20.62 8.92 -9.42
C ASN A 396 20.49 10.18 -8.56
N ASN A 397 19.29 10.77 -8.49
CA ASN A 397 19.03 11.92 -7.62
C ASN A 397 19.25 11.57 -6.14
N PHE A 398 18.75 10.41 -5.68
CA PHE A 398 18.94 9.97 -4.30
C PHE A 398 20.38 9.55 -4.00
N GLN A 399 21.04 8.90 -4.94
CA GLN A 399 22.46 8.57 -4.82
C GLN A 399 23.33 9.83 -4.72
N MET A 400 23.00 10.88 -5.48
CA MET A 400 23.66 12.18 -5.39
C MET A 400 23.44 12.83 -4.01
N LYS A 401 22.19 12.86 -3.52
CA LYS A 401 21.89 13.39 -2.17
C LYS A 401 22.60 12.62 -1.07
N LEU A 402 22.71 11.30 -1.19
CA LEU A 402 23.49 10.48 -0.26
C LEU A 402 24.98 10.86 -0.27
N LYS A 403 25.58 11.07 -1.44
CA LYS A 403 26.99 11.52 -1.53
C LYS A 403 27.19 12.88 -0.87
N LEU A 404 26.30 13.84 -1.15
CA LEU A 404 26.34 15.18 -0.53
C LEU A 404 26.22 15.12 0.99
N TYR A 405 25.34 14.26 1.51
CA TYR A 405 25.21 14.04 2.96
C TYR A 405 26.51 13.50 3.57
N ILE A 406 27.11 12.48 2.94
CA ILE A 406 28.34 11.85 3.44
C ILE A 406 29.51 12.84 3.43
N GLU A 407 29.62 13.67 2.39
CA GLU A 407 30.73 14.61 2.21
C GLU A 407 30.59 15.88 3.08
N THR A 408 29.37 16.40 3.22
CA THR A 408 29.12 17.73 3.80
C THR A 408 28.58 17.68 5.22
N SER A 409 28.20 16.49 5.73
CA SER A 409 27.48 16.33 7.01
C SER A 409 26.23 17.22 7.13
N THR A 410 25.58 17.52 6.00
CA THR A 410 24.38 18.35 5.93
C THR A 410 23.21 17.69 6.66
N ASP A 411 22.35 18.49 7.29
CA ASP A 411 21.16 17.97 7.94
C ASP A 411 20.26 17.23 6.93
N LEU A 412 19.93 15.98 7.24
CA LEU A 412 18.99 15.16 6.46
C LEU A 412 17.64 15.86 6.26
N LYS A 413 17.20 16.58 7.29
CA LYS A 413 15.93 17.28 7.26
C LYS A 413 15.93 18.34 6.16
N ALA A 414 17.06 19.04 5.98
CA ALA A 414 17.24 19.98 4.89
C ALA A 414 17.12 19.28 3.53
N LEU A 415 17.81 18.14 3.34
CA LEU A 415 17.78 17.36 2.09
C LEU A 415 16.39 16.85 1.69
N CYS A 416 15.57 16.49 2.69
CA CYS A 416 14.20 15.99 2.51
C CYS A 416 13.17 17.12 2.37
N SER A 417 13.52 18.35 2.76
CA SER A 417 12.65 19.53 2.67
C SER A 417 12.72 20.26 1.33
N PHE A 418 13.72 19.96 0.49
CA PHE A 418 13.89 20.62 -0.80
C PHE A 418 12.80 20.22 -1.79
N GLN A 419 11.92 21.17 -2.12
CA GLN A 419 10.79 21.03 -3.05
C GLN A 419 11.19 21.34 -4.51
N GLY A 420 12.46 21.15 -4.90
CA GLY A 420 13.00 21.60 -6.20
C GLY A 420 13.87 22.85 -6.14
N ILE A 421 13.92 23.54 -4.99
CA ILE A 421 14.67 24.79 -4.82
C ILE A 421 16.18 24.55 -4.99
N HIS A 422 16.69 23.46 -4.40
CA HIS A 422 18.10 23.09 -4.52
C HIS A 422 18.52 22.88 -5.98
N VAL A 423 17.66 22.24 -6.78
CA VAL A 423 17.91 22.08 -8.23
C VAL A 423 17.94 23.44 -8.94
N LEU A 424 17.05 24.37 -8.61
CA LEU A 424 17.09 25.70 -9.22
C LEU A 424 18.37 26.46 -8.89
N GLU A 425 18.90 26.32 -7.67
CA GLU A 425 20.17 26.91 -7.26
C GLU A 425 21.35 26.28 -8.01
N GLU A 426 21.38 24.95 -8.15
CA GLU A 426 22.42 24.21 -8.89
C GLU A 426 22.51 24.64 -10.36
N TYR A 427 21.37 24.91 -11.01
CA TYR A 427 21.29 25.37 -12.39
C TYR A 427 21.33 26.90 -12.53
N ASN A 428 21.71 27.65 -11.49
CA ASN A 428 21.75 29.14 -11.48
C ASN A 428 20.43 29.81 -11.90
N CYS A 429 19.30 29.15 -11.65
CA CYS A 429 17.94 29.58 -12.00
C CYS A 429 17.17 30.12 -10.78
N THR A 430 17.86 30.81 -9.87
CA THR A 430 17.29 31.34 -8.60
C THR A 430 16.11 32.29 -8.80
N SER A 431 16.03 32.94 -9.97
CA SER A 431 14.88 33.78 -10.35
C SER A 431 13.55 33.03 -10.45
N LEU A 432 13.57 31.68 -10.48
CA LEU A 432 12.37 30.83 -10.53
C LEU A 432 11.90 30.34 -9.15
N CYS A 433 12.69 30.55 -8.08
CA CYS A 433 12.41 30.01 -6.74
C CYS A 433 11.06 30.45 -6.17
N TRP A 434 10.57 31.66 -6.52
CA TRP A 434 9.24 32.15 -6.11
C TRP A 434 8.08 31.19 -6.48
N SER A 435 8.27 30.33 -7.49
CA SER A 435 7.27 29.36 -7.93
C SER A 435 7.20 28.10 -7.05
N LEU A 436 8.21 27.89 -6.19
CA LEU A 436 8.34 26.77 -5.25
C LEU A 436 8.28 27.25 -3.78
N GLU A 437 8.57 28.52 -3.50
CA GLU A 437 8.39 29.18 -2.19
C GLU A 437 6.91 29.50 -1.89
N VAL A 438 6.02 28.56 -2.22
CA VAL A 438 4.57 28.64 -2.01
C VAL A 438 4.10 27.31 -1.44
N ASP A 439 2.83 27.22 -1.03
CA ASP A 439 2.28 25.96 -0.56
C ASP A 439 2.47 24.85 -1.62
N PHE A 440 2.74 23.63 -1.17
CA PHE A 440 3.17 22.56 -2.06
C PHE A 440 2.14 22.20 -3.16
N ASP A 441 0.85 22.24 -2.83
CA ASP A 441 -0.26 22.08 -3.78
C ASP A 441 -0.30 23.19 -4.85
N GLN A 442 0.07 24.42 -4.48
CA GLN A 442 0.24 25.53 -5.40
C GLN A 442 1.44 25.31 -6.33
N SER A 443 2.58 24.87 -5.79
CA SER A 443 3.77 24.51 -6.58
C SER A 443 3.44 23.44 -7.63
N ILE A 444 2.72 22.37 -7.25
CA ILE A 444 2.29 21.31 -8.18
C ILE A 444 1.47 21.88 -9.34
N LEU A 445 0.47 22.73 -9.06
CA LEU A 445 -0.39 23.29 -10.10
C LEU A 445 0.37 24.25 -11.04
N ILE A 446 1.21 25.12 -10.47
CA ILE A 446 2.03 26.07 -11.22
C ILE A 446 2.97 25.32 -12.17
N TRP A 447 3.75 24.37 -11.64
CA TRP A 447 4.71 23.61 -12.42
C TRP A 447 4.02 22.67 -13.40
N HIS A 448 2.85 22.09 -13.06
CA HIS A 448 2.11 21.22 -13.98
C HIS A 448 1.72 21.97 -15.25
N ILE A 449 1.06 23.12 -15.09
CA ILE A 449 0.62 23.94 -16.22
C ILE A 449 1.84 24.49 -16.97
N ALA A 450 2.89 24.94 -16.28
CA ALA A 450 4.08 25.46 -16.94
C ALA A 450 4.81 24.38 -17.76
N THR A 451 4.94 23.16 -17.22
CA THR A 451 5.51 22.00 -17.92
C THR A 451 4.69 21.67 -19.16
N ASP A 452 3.36 21.72 -19.07
CA ASP A 452 2.45 21.50 -20.20
C ASP A 452 2.63 22.54 -21.31
N LEU A 453 2.67 23.81 -20.94
CA LEU A 453 2.87 24.92 -21.88
C LEU A 453 4.23 24.77 -22.59
N CYS A 454 5.29 24.48 -21.84
CA CYS A 454 6.62 24.25 -22.41
C CYS A 454 6.67 23.03 -23.31
N TYR A 455 6.02 21.92 -22.91
CA TYR A 455 5.98 20.68 -23.66
C TYR A 455 5.40 20.88 -25.07
N TYR A 456 4.25 21.56 -25.16
CA TYR A 456 3.60 21.81 -26.44
C TYR A 456 4.31 22.87 -27.29
N ASN A 457 4.99 23.83 -26.66
CA ASN A 457 5.78 24.84 -27.38
C ASN A 457 7.06 24.24 -27.99
N ASP A 458 7.68 23.28 -27.30
CA ASP A 458 8.94 22.67 -27.74
C ASP A 458 8.76 21.41 -28.60
N LEU A 459 7.52 20.93 -28.78
CA LEU A 459 7.18 19.64 -29.37
C LEU A 459 7.90 19.36 -30.70
N ASP A 460 8.00 20.37 -31.56
CA ASP A 460 8.55 20.27 -32.92
C ASP A 460 10.07 20.50 -33.01
N ALA A 461 10.70 20.94 -31.92
CA ALA A 461 12.05 21.50 -31.94
C ALA A 461 13.00 20.80 -30.95
N VAL A 462 12.72 19.55 -30.62
CA VAL A 462 13.45 18.73 -29.63
C VAL A 462 14.08 17.51 -30.30
N THR A 463 15.41 17.34 -30.10
CA THR A 463 16.19 16.17 -30.52
C THR A 463 15.78 14.91 -29.73
N ASP A 464 16.10 13.72 -30.25
CA ASP A 464 15.67 12.45 -29.64
C ASP A 464 16.19 12.26 -28.20
N SER A 465 17.40 12.74 -27.88
CA SER A 465 17.95 12.68 -26.51
C SER A 465 17.21 13.60 -25.52
N VAL A 466 16.81 14.79 -25.95
CA VAL A 466 16.05 15.74 -25.13
C VAL A 466 14.58 15.32 -25.03
N ARG A 467 14.08 14.54 -25.99
CA ARG A 467 12.71 14.01 -25.99
C ARG A 467 12.44 13.08 -24.80
N SER A 468 13.43 12.29 -24.36
CA SER A 468 13.26 11.42 -23.18
C SER A 468 13.01 12.25 -21.92
N ASN A 469 13.89 13.20 -21.60
CA ASN A 469 13.72 14.10 -20.42
C ASN A 469 12.41 14.89 -20.47
N CYS A 470 12.03 15.36 -21.65
CA CYS A 470 10.77 16.07 -21.88
C CYS A 470 9.54 15.18 -21.60
N ALA A 471 9.55 13.94 -22.12
CA ALA A 471 8.50 12.97 -21.89
C ALA A 471 8.41 12.58 -20.41
N ILE A 472 9.54 12.35 -19.75
CA ILE A 472 9.60 11.98 -18.33
C ILE A 472 9.08 13.12 -17.45
N SER A 473 9.54 14.35 -17.67
CA SER A 473 9.06 15.55 -16.96
C SER A 473 7.56 15.71 -17.06
N LYS A 474 7.01 15.54 -18.27
CA LYS A 474 5.57 15.57 -18.54
C LYS A 474 4.82 14.46 -17.80
N GLN A 475 5.38 13.27 -17.72
CA GLN A 475 4.77 12.14 -17.02
C GLN A 475 4.73 12.32 -15.50
N ILE A 476 5.83 12.77 -14.88
CA ILE A 476 5.85 13.06 -13.43
C ILE A 476 4.89 14.19 -13.12
N SER A 477 4.90 15.27 -13.92
CA SER A 477 3.94 16.38 -13.81
C SER A 477 2.47 15.92 -13.80
N CYS A 478 2.10 15.03 -14.73
CA CYS A 478 0.74 14.49 -14.80
C CYS A 478 0.41 13.52 -13.65
N TYR A 479 1.41 12.80 -13.13
CA TYR A 479 1.27 11.92 -11.98
C TYR A 479 1.11 12.73 -10.67
N MET A 480 1.88 13.79 -10.47
CA MET A 480 1.73 14.68 -9.31
C MET A 480 0.37 15.37 -9.28
N LEU A 481 -0.14 15.80 -10.45
CA LEU A 481 -1.51 16.30 -10.54
C LEU A 481 -2.56 15.21 -10.25
N TYR A 482 -2.33 13.97 -10.70
CA TYR A 482 -3.20 12.84 -10.36
C TYR A 482 -3.31 12.64 -8.85
N LEU A 483 -2.18 12.64 -8.14
CA LEU A 483 -2.15 12.54 -6.69
C LEU A 483 -2.92 13.71 -6.05
N LEU A 484 -2.71 14.95 -6.53
CA LEU A 484 -3.41 16.11 -6.00
C LEU A 484 -4.94 16.02 -6.12
N VAL A 485 -5.44 15.48 -7.23
CA VAL A 485 -6.89 15.44 -7.52
C VAL A 485 -7.58 14.22 -6.91
N LEU A 486 -6.94 13.05 -6.93
CA LEU A 486 -7.55 11.77 -6.54
C LEU A 486 -7.07 11.23 -5.19
N TYR A 487 -5.86 11.62 -4.74
CA TYR A 487 -5.24 11.16 -3.50
C TYR A 487 -4.63 12.33 -2.70
N PRO A 488 -5.36 13.42 -2.45
CA PRO A 488 -4.80 14.59 -1.76
C PRO A 488 -4.27 14.27 -0.35
N PHE A 489 -4.77 13.20 0.27
CA PHE A 489 -4.31 12.72 1.57
C PHE A 489 -2.88 12.15 1.56
N MET A 490 -2.33 11.82 0.38
CA MET A 490 -0.94 11.39 0.21
C MET A 490 0.01 12.57 0.01
N LEU A 491 -0.50 13.80 -0.03
CA LEU A 491 0.29 15.01 -0.16
C LEU A 491 0.25 15.80 1.14
N PRO A 492 1.22 16.71 1.37
CA PRO A 492 1.15 17.69 2.44
C PRO A 492 -0.22 18.39 2.51
N THR A 493 -0.67 18.67 3.74
CA THR A 493 -1.98 19.29 3.97
C THR A 493 -2.02 20.69 3.33
N GLY A 494 -3.07 20.97 2.57
CA GLY A 494 -3.23 22.23 1.86
C GLY A 494 -4.63 22.40 1.27
N ILE A 495 -4.83 23.46 0.49
CA ILE A 495 -6.12 23.80 -0.15
C ILE A 495 -6.14 23.39 -1.64
N GLY A 496 -5.46 22.29 -1.97
CA GLY A 496 -5.13 21.93 -3.35
C GLY A 496 -6.35 21.71 -4.22
N MET A 497 -7.41 21.13 -3.67
CA MET A 497 -8.68 20.93 -4.38
C MET A 497 -9.41 22.25 -4.67
N ILE A 498 -9.30 23.26 -3.80
CA ILE A 498 -9.86 24.59 -4.03
C ILE A 498 -9.08 25.28 -5.15
N ARG A 499 -7.74 25.30 -5.04
CA ARG A 499 -6.85 25.85 -6.07
C ARG A 499 -7.06 25.18 -7.44
N PHE A 500 -7.21 23.86 -7.46
CA PHE A 500 -7.47 23.10 -8.68
C PHE A 500 -8.81 23.52 -9.32
N ARG A 501 -9.89 23.58 -8.53
CA ARG A 501 -11.22 24.00 -9.01
C ARG A 501 -11.21 25.42 -9.55
N ASP A 502 -10.63 26.37 -8.81
CA ASP A 502 -10.53 27.77 -9.24
C ASP A 502 -9.68 27.92 -10.50
N THR A 503 -8.58 27.18 -10.59
CA THR A 503 -7.70 27.18 -11.78
C THR A 503 -8.40 26.59 -13.00
N CYS A 504 -9.17 25.51 -12.83
CA CYS A 504 -9.97 24.93 -13.91
C CYS A 504 -11.07 25.88 -14.38
N ALA A 505 -11.81 26.50 -13.45
CA ALA A 505 -12.86 27.46 -13.79
C ALA A 505 -12.31 28.66 -14.56
N ASP A 506 -11.15 29.18 -14.13
CA ASP A 506 -10.44 30.27 -14.79
C ASP A 506 -9.96 29.90 -16.20
N ALA A 507 -9.43 28.69 -16.37
CA ALA A 507 -9.00 28.18 -17.67
C ALA A 507 -10.19 27.97 -18.62
N MET A 508 -11.28 27.35 -18.14
CA MET A 508 -12.51 27.16 -18.90
C MET A 508 -13.09 28.49 -19.36
N TYR A 509 -13.22 29.47 -18.45
CA TYR A 509 -13.69 30.82 -18.78
C TYR A 509 -12.82 31.47 -19.85
N PHE A 510 -11.49 31.40 -19.71
CA PHE A 510 -10.56 31.93 -20.70
C PHE A 510 -10.72 31.28 -22.08
N PHE A 511 -10.85 29.95 -22.14
CA PHE A 511 -11.01 29.25 -23.41
C PHE A 511 -12.37 29.55 -24.05
N ASP A 512 -13.46 29.56 -23.27
CA ASP A 512 -14.80 29.88 -23.75
C ASP A 512 -14.86 31.30 -24.33
N GLU A 513 -14.24 32.28 -23.67
CA GLU A 513 -14.11 33.65 -24.16
C GLU A 513 -13.35 33.71 -25.50
N ARG A 514 -12.21 33.03 -25.61
CA ARG A 514 -11.39 33.02 -26.84
C ARG A 514 -12.07 32.27 -27.99
N ILE A 515 -12.81 31.20 -27.70
CA ILE A 515 -13.61 30.47 -28.70
C ILE A 515 -14.74 31.36 -29.21
N ALA A 516 -15.43 32.09 -28.33
CA ALA A 516 -16.48 33.04 -28.72
C ALA A 516 -15.95 34.15 -29.64
N LEU A 517 -14.76 34.70 -29.35
CA LEU A 517 -14.14 35.77 -30.13
C LEU A 517 -13.65 35.33 -31.53
N THR A 518 -13.31 34.05 -31.72
CA THR A 518 -12.76 33.55 -32.99
C THR A 518 -13.82 33.20 -34.03
N GLY A 519 -15.12 33.39 -33.73
CA GLY A 519 -16.23 33.11 -34.65
C GLY A 519 -16.32 31.65 -35.11
N SER A 520 -15.55 30.76 -34.47
CA SER A 520 -15.46 29.35 -34.82
C SER A 520 -16.79 28.67 -34.50
N ARG A 521 -17.27 27.75 -35.36
CA ARG A 521 -18.50 26.96 -35.08
C ARG A 521 -18.39 26.39 -33.67
N LYS A 522 -19.48 26.48 -32.88
CA LYS A 522 -19.65 25.94 -31.50
C LYS A 522 -19.15 24.49 -31.28
N ASN A 523 -18.80 23.75 -32.33
CA ASN A 523 -18.35 22.36 -32.32
C ASN A 523 -16.86 22.15 -32.71
N SER A 524 -16.06 23.19 -32.98
CA SER A 524 -14.62 22.99 -33.21
C SER A 524 -13.88 22.82 -31.88
N LYS A 525 -13.46 21.60 -31.53
CA LYS A 525 -12.61 21.36 -30.35
C LYS A 525 -11.30 22.13 -30.47
N LEU A 526 -10.98 22.95 -29.47
CA LEU A 526 -9.70 23.64 -29.37
C LEU A 526 -8.59 22.60 -29.12
N SER A 527 -7.55 22.57 -29.95
CA SER A 527 -6.41 21.67 -29.74
C SER A 527 -5.56 22.14 -28.56
N LYS A 528 -4.91 21.21 -27.84
CA LYS A 528 -4.02 21.55 -26.71
C LYS A 528 -2.89 22.49 -27.12
N ALA A 529 -2.24 22.25 -28.25
CA ALA A 529 -1.18 23.14 -28.75
C ALA A 529 -1.68 24.58 -28.96
N LYS A 530 -2.88 24.75 -29.54
CA LYS A 530 -3.49 26.08 -29.73
C LYS A 530 -3.93 26.70 -28.40
N ALA A 531 -4.45 25.91 -27.46
CA ALA A 531 -4.76 26.37 -26.12
C ALA A 531 -3.52 26.89 -25.38
N CYS A 532 -2.40 26.17 -25.47
CA CYS A 532 -1.12 26.58 -24.89
C CYS A 532 -0.59 27.88 -25.52
N ASP A 533 -0.62 27.99 -26.85
CA ASP A 533 -0.23 29.21 -27.58
C ASP A 533 -1.06 30.43 -27.14
N LEU A 534 -2.39 30.27 -26.99
CA LEU A 534 -3.26 31.35 -26.52
C LEU A 534 -2.94 31.78 -25.09
N LEU A 535 -2.63 30.84 -24.19
CA LEU A 535 -2.25 31.14 -22.81
C LEU A 535 -0.91 31.87 -22.72
N LEU A 536 0.09 31.44 -23.51
CA LEU A 536 1.42 32.05 -23.53
C LEU A 536 1.41 33.49 -24.07
N LYS A 537 0.44 33.85 -24.92
CA LYS A 537 0.25 35.21 -25.45
C LYS A 537 -0.30 36.21 -24.43
N VAL A 538 -0.80 35.76 -23.28
CA VAL A 538 -1.35 36.65 -22.26
C VAL A 538 -0.22 37.38 -21.54
N ASN A 539 -0.29 38.73 -21.55
CA ASN A 539 0.66 39.56 -20.83
C ASN A 539 0.34 39.57 -19.32
N THR A 540 1.30 39.19 -18.48
CA THR A 540 1.17 39.19 -17.01
C THR A 540 2.06 40.23 -16.31
N VAL A 541 2.24 41.41 -16.93
CA VAL A 541 3.00 42.52 -16.30
C VAL A 541 2.49 42.82 -14.88
N VAL A 542 1.18 42.76 -14.66
CA VAL A 542 0.59 42.82 -13.32
C VAL A 542 0.46 41.40 -12.77
N PRO A 543 1.02 41.10 -11.57
CA PRO A 543 0.86 39.79 -10.95
C PRO A 543 -0.61 39.40 -10.80
N PRO A 544 -1.02 38.19 -11.24
CA PRO A 544 -2.38 37.68 -11.09
C PRO A 544 -2.93 37.81 -9.67
N SER A 545 -2.10 37.61 -8.65
CA SER A 545 -2.45 37.79 -7.23
C SER A 545 -2.98 39.19 -6.91
N LYS A 546 -2.45 40.24 -7.54
CA LYS A 546 -2.94 41.62 -7.36
C LYS A 546 -4.29 41.88 -8.02
N VAL A 547 -4.60 41.17 -9.12
CA VAL A 547 -5.86 41.34 -9.85
C VAL A 547 -6.99 40.54 -9.21
N LYS A 548 -6.68 39.31 -8.77
CA LYS A 548 -7.68 38.38 -8.22
C LYS A 548 -7.91 38.55 -6.72
N GLY A 549 -6.91 39.07 -6.00
CA GLY A 549 -6.93 39.15 -4.54
C GLY A 549 -7.24 37.78 -3.92
N ASP A 550 -7.96 37.78 -2.79
CA ASP A 550 -8.33 36.54 -2.10
C ASP A 550 -9.58 35.85 -2.64
N ARG A 551 -10.25 36.42 -3.64
CA ARG A 551 -11.52 35.89 -4.18
C ARG A 551 -11.36 34.61 -5.01
N SER A 552 -10.19 34.40 -5.61
CA SER A 552 -9.89 33.22 -6.43
C SER A 552 -8.46 32.79 -6.13
N LYS A 553 -8.28 31.51 -5.83
CA LYS A 553 -6.96 30.89 -5.60
C LYS A 553 -6.38 30.26 -6.88
N SER A 554 -6.90 30.62 -8.06
CA SER A 554 -6.36 30.19 -9.36
C SER A 554 -4.89 30.59 -9.53
N VAL A 555 -4.10 29.66 -10.08
CA VAL A 555 -2.68 29.84 -10.36
C VAL A 555 -2.36 29.88 -11.87
N LEU A 556 -3.39 29.87 -12.73
CA LEU A 556 -3.25 29.70 -14.18
C LEU A 556 -2.21 30.65 -14.81
N PHE A 557 -2.31 31.94 -14.47
CA PHE A 557 -1.44 32.95 -15.06
C PHE A 557 -0.08 33.08 -14.36
N GLU A 558 0.06 32.62 -13.11
CA GLU A 558 1.38 32.44 -12.49
C GLU A 558 2.14 31.31 -13.20
N ALA A 559 1.45 30.23 -13.56
CA ALA A 559 2.03 29.17 -14.38
C ALA A 559 2.43 29.65 -15.78
N CYS A 560 1.63 30.51 -16.42
CA CYS A 560 1.98 31.12 -17.71
C CYS A 560 3.24 32.01 -17.60
N ARG A 561 3.40 32.71 -16.48
CA ARG A 561 4.60 33.50 -16.18
C ARG A 561 5.81 32.59 -16.00
N LEU A 562 5.70 31.53 -15.22
CA LEU A 562 6.78 30.54 -15.06
C LEU A 562 7.17 29.92 -16.41
N ALA A 563 6.20 29.50 -17.22
CA ALA A 563 6.44 28.92 -18.54
C ALA A 563 7.23 29.86 -19.46
N ARG A 564 6.93 31.17 -19.47
CA ARG A 564 7.68 32.15 -20.25
C ARG A 564 9.12 32.31 -19.76
N MET A 565 9.35 32.29 -18.44
CA MET A 565 10.70 32.35 -17.89
C MET A 565 11.50 31.09 -18.25
N LEU A 566 10.89 29.90 -18.17
CA LEU A 566 11.49 28.63 -18.60
C LEU A 566 11.83 28.64 -20.10
N GLN A 567 10.98 29.21 -20.94
CA GLN A 567 11.25 29.36 -22.37
C GLN A 567 12.41 30.33 -22.68
N GLY A 568 12.82 31.16 -21.72
CA GLY A 568 14.00 32.01 -21.83
C GLY A 568 15.33 31.25 -21.71
N ILE A 569 15.32 29.98 -21.30
CA ILE A 569 16.53 29.15 -21.20
C ILE A 569 16.91 28.66 -22.60
N SER A 570 18.08 29.08 -23.07
CA SER A 570 18.59 28.83 -24.43
C SER A 570 18.80 27.35 -24.74
N ASP A 571 19.43 26.62 -23.80
CA ASP A 571 19.68 25.18 -23.96
C ASP A 571 18.45 24.38 -23.55
N LYS A 572 17.78 23.78 -24.54
CA LYS A 572 16.59 22.94 -24.30
C LYS A 572 16.92 21.65 -23.56
N GLY A 573 18.10 21.07 -23.77
CA GLY A 573 18.53 19.86 -23.09
C GLY A 573 18.72 20.11 -21.60
N GLU A 574 19.43 21.18 -21.26
CA GLU A 574 19.61 21.63 -19.88
C GLU A 574 18.27 22.00 -19.24
N LYS A 575 17.43 22.76 -19.94
CA LYS A 575 16.07 23.13 -19.48
C LYS A 575 15.25 21.91 -19.08
N TRP A 576 15.12 20.92 -19.96
CA TRP A 576 14.28 19.75 -19.69
C TRP A 576 14.88 18.80 -18.65
N LYS A 577 16.22 18.75 -18.53
CA LYS A 577 16.89 18.02 -17.45
C LYS A 577 16.62 18.69 -16.09
N MET A 578 16.72 20.01 -16.02
CA MET A 578 16.41 20.79 -14.82
C MET A 578 14.94 20.61 -14.40
N ILE A 579 13.99 20.76 -15.33
CA ILE A 579 12.56 20.54 -15.06
C ILE A 579 12.31 19.12 -14.53
N GLY A 580 12.94 18.10 -15.13
CA GLY A 580 12.85 16.72 -14.67
C GLY A 580 13.35 16.54 -13.24
N ASN A 581 14.50 17.11 -12.91
CA ASN A 581 15.07 17.07 -11.56
C ASN A 581 14.20 17.79 -10.53
N VAL A 582 13.63 18.96 -10.86
CA VAL A 582 12.67 19.67 -9.99
C VAL A 582 11.47 18.76 -9.68
N TRP A 583 10.92 18.09 -10.70
CA TRP A 583 9.81 17.15 -10.49
C TRP A 583 10.19 15.94 -9.63
N VAL A 584 11.42 15.41 -9.73
CA VAL A 584 11.90 14.34 -8.85
C VAL A 584 12.02 14.82 -7.41
N GLU A 585 12.50 16.04 -7.17
CA GLU A 585 12.55 16.60 -5.82
C GLU A 585 11.15 16.82 -5.24
N MET A 586 10.21 17.36 -6.03
CA MET A 586 8.81 17.47 -5.61
C MET A 586 8.18 16.10 -5.31
N LEU A 587 8.48 15.08 -6.11
CA LEU A 587 8.01 13.71 -5.89
C LEU A 587 8.60 13.12 -4.60
N ALA A 588 9.88 13.34 -4.35
CA ALA A 588 10.57 12.93 -3.13
C ALA A 588 10.01 13.63 -1.89
N TYR A 589 9.75 14.95 -2.00
CA TYR A 589 9.13 15.74 -0.93
C TYR A 589 7.71 15.23 -0.60
N ALA A 590 6.90 14.95 -1.62
CA ALA A 590 5.57 14.34 -1.40
C ALA A 590 5.67 12.97 -0.73
N ALA A 591 6.64 12.16 -1.13
CA ALA A 591 6.85 10.83 -0.57
C ALA A 591 7.27 10.89 0.91
N SER A 592 8.17 11.80 1.29
CA SER A 592 8.64 11.94 2.68
C SER A 592 7.59 12.54 3.62
N HIS A 593 6.67 13.36 3.11
CA HIS A 593 5.62 14.03 3.89
C HIS A 593 4.30 13.25 3.92
N CYS A 594 4.22 12.12 3.21
CA CYS A 594 3.10 11.19 3.29
C CYS A 594 3.31 10.23 4.46
N ARG A 595 2.26 9.99 5.24
CA ARG A 595 2.33 9.05 6.38
C ARG A 595 2.44 7.61 5.90
N GLY A 596 3.13 6.77 6.68
CA GLY A 596 3.36 5.36 6.34
C GLY A 596 2.08 4.56 6.15
N ASN A 597 1.03 4.87 6.92
CA ASN A 597 -0.28 4.22 6.80
C ASN A 597 -0.97 4.48 5.45
N TYR A 598 -0.84 5.67 4.87
CA TYR A 598 -1.39 5.98 3.55
C TYR A 598 -0.60 5.29 2.43
N HIS A 599 0.72 5.12 2.60
CA HIS A 599 1.52 4.28 1.71
C HIS A 599 1.06 2.82 1.73
N ALA A 600 0.83 2.25 2.92
CA ALA A 600 0.25 0.92 3.08
C ALA A 600 -1.14 0.81 2.45
N GLN A 601 -1.97 1.85 2.55
CA GLN A 601 -3.30 1.87 1.95
C GLN A 601 -3.27 1.74 0.42
N GLN A 602 -2.21 2.21 -0.25
CA GLN A 602 -2.10 2.12 -1.70
C GLN A 602 -1.62 0.75 -2.22
N LEU A 603 -1.09 -0.11 -1.36
CA LEU A 603 -0.60 -1.43 -1.79
C LEU A 603 -1.71 -2.29 -2.38
N ARG A 604 -2.95 -2.20 -1.86
CA ARG A 604 -4.10 -2.91 -2.43
C ARG A 604 -4.49 -2.46 -3.84
N ARG A 605 -3.98 -1.30 -4.31
CA ARG A 605 -4.24 -0.76 -5.64
C ARG A 605 -3.09 -1.04 -6.62
N GLY A 606 -2.19 -1.96 -6.27
CA GLY A 606 -1.03 -2.33 -7.09
C GLY A 606 0.22 -1.51 -6.79
N GLY A 607 0.26 -0.77 -5.67
CA GLY A 607 1.41 0.00 -5.21
C GLY A 607 1.69 1.24 -6.07
N GLU A 608 1.27 2.41 -5.61
CA GLU A 608 1.55 3.68 -6.30
C GLU A 608 3.07 3.93 -6.40
N LEU A 609 3.52 4.62 -7.46
CA LEU A 609 4.95 4.98 -7.64
C LEU A 609 5.48 5.77 -6.43
N LEU A 610 4.63 6.60 -5.80
CA LEU A 610 4.99 7.38 -4.62
C LEU A 610 5.43 6.49 -3.45
N THR A 611 4.79 5.32 -3.27
CA THR A 611 5.16 4.36 -2.21
C THR A 611 6.50 3.70 -2.48
N HIS A 612 6.82 3.42 -3.75
CA HIS A 612 8.14 2.91 -4.14
C HIS A 612 9.23 3.96 -3.91
N VAL A 613 8.96 5.22 -4.26
CA VAL A 613 9.88 6.34 -4.04
C VAL A 613 10.13 6.56 -2.55
N TRP A 614 9.07 6.53 -1.73
CA TRP A 614 9.15 6.66 -0.27
C TRP A 614 10.08 5.61 0.36
N LEU A 615 9.85 4.33 0.03
CA LEU A 615 10.66 3.25 0.60
C LEU A 615 12.08 3.26 0.06
N LEU A 616 12.29 3.58 -1.22
CA LEU A 616 13.61 3.76 -1.80
C LEU A 616 14.39 4.88 -1.09
N MET A 617 13.75 6.03 -0.83
CA MET A 617 14.36 7.12 -0.05
C MET A 617 14.78 6.65 1.35
N ALA A 618 13.93 5.87 2.02
CA ALA A 618 14.24 5.32 3.33
C ALA A 618 15.48 4.42 3.30
N HIS A 619 15.65 3.60 2.26
CA HIS A 619 16.87 2.79 2.04
C HIS A 619 18.14 3.60 1.85
N PHE A 620 18.05 4.76 1.19
CA PHE A 620 19.15 5.72 1.09
C PHE A 620 19.41 6.47 2.42
N GLY A 621 18.60 6.23 3.45
CA GLY A 621 18.70 6.95 4.71
C GLY A 621 18.12 8.37 4.63
N LEU A 622 17.29 8.67 3.61
CA LEU A 622 16.70 9.98 3.35
C LEU A 622 15.27 10.06 3.93
N THR A 623 15.14 9.90 5.24
CA THR A 623 13.87 10.08 5.96
C THR A 623 14.09 10.74 7.31
N GLU A 624 13.12 11.56 7.72
CA GLU A 624 13.13 12.23 9.03
C GLU A 624 12.88 11.25 10.20
N GLN A 625 12.45 10.02 9.91
CA GLN A 625 12.16 9.00 10.92
C GLN A 625 13.42 8.32 11.49
N PHE A 626 14.60 8.59 10.92
CA PHE A 626 15.87 8.25 11.56
C PHE A 626 16.19 9.29 12.63
N GLN A 627 16.07 8.93 13.90
CA GLN A 627 16.62 9.78 14.96
C GLN A 627 18.05 9.37 15.26
N ILE A 628 18.90 10.39 15.45
CA ILE A 628 20.21 10.21 16.07
C ILE A 628 19.95 9.66 17.46
N SER A 629 20.26 8.39 17.67
CA SER A 629 20.23 7.77 18.99
C SER A 629 21.31 8.40 19.86
N GLN A 630 21.10 9.62 20.35
CA GLN A 630 21.81 10.13 21.53
C GLN A 630 21.51 9.24 22.75
N GLY A 631 20.50 8.36 22.68
CA GLY A 631 20.07 7.47 23.76
C GLY A 631 20.94 6.24 24.05
N HIS A 632 22.01 5.95 23.28
CA HIS A 632 22.97 4.88 23.63
C HIS A 632 24.17 5.38 24.45
N ALA A 633 24.32 6.69 24.60
CA ALA A 633 25.26 7.26 25.53
C ALA A 633 24.71 7.11 26.96
N ARG A 634 25.28 6.18 27.73
CA ARG A 634 25.02 6.13 29.18
C ARG A 634 26.03 7.03 29.87
N ALA A 635 25.56 8.01 30.61
CA ALA A 635 26.42 8.81 31.47
C ALA A 635 27.05 7.89 32.53
N LYS A 636 28.38 7.81 32.53
CA LYS A 636 29.15 7.15 33.59
C LYS A 636 29.84 8.23 34.40
N LEU A 637 29.73 8.10 35.71
CA LEU A 637 30.36 9.02 36.64
C LEU A 637 31.87 8.72 36.69
N SER A 638 32.69 9.65 36.21
CA SER A 638 34.14 9.60 36.42
C SER A 638 34.53 10.55 37.55
N VAL A 639 35.41 10.05 38.41
CA VAL A 639 35.96 10.77 39.57
C VAL A 639 37.42 11.04 39.23
N LYS A 640 37.83 12.30 39.15
CA LYS A 640 39.21 12.70 38.84
C LYS A 640 39.92 13.27 40.06
#